data_AF-A0A7C3JAQ8-F1
#
_entry.id   AF-A0A7C3JAQ8-F1
#
_cell.length_a   1.000
_cell.length_b   1.000
_cell.length_c   1.000
_cell.angle_alpha   90.00
_cell.angle_beta   90.00
_cell.angle_gamma   90.00
#
_symmetry.space_group_name_H-M   'P 1'
#
loop_
_entity.id
_entity.type
_entity.pdbx_description
1 polymer ?
#
loop_
_entity_poly.entity_id
_entity_poly.type
_entity_poly.pdbx_seq_one_letter_code
_entity_poly.pdbx_strand_id
1 'polypeptide(L)'
;MNKKLTFLAVLVSALLLGMLSLTTPTEAASVDPDFVAGNPSCQDLGYAFGFKVDPPDGGTYDIDGINTVTVTTDGTYFDWSSTLGIDAVIAKGGPNANLYVYDPPAEATSDTDLHSPINPNNNKPFGLSHIEFCYDYEVEVEKTAETSFTRTFNWTIDKSVTPETWDLFTGDSGTSEYTVTVTKGDFTDSDWAVSGTITIDNNTPLDATIDSVSDVVSPNIGANVDCGVTFPYTLTSGDTLECTYDTPLPDGSDRTNTATVTTSGPVGGGEAEADVIFGDPTTVVNDTINVSDTFAGNLGGFSDSGSTQYERTFSCDGDEGQHDNTATIVETGQSASASVTVNCYALTVTKEADTSFNRIWEWTIDKSADQTDLLLSEGQLFQVNYEVTVNATSTDSNYAVSGNIFVNNPAPIAATLNSVSDVVSPDIDAVVQCSVTFPYTLAAGDTLPCAYSAVLPDNADRTNTATATLQNFDYDSEGVGTPNGTTDFSGSANVDFSNATVIESDECIDVNDTNVGFLGTVCANEVLPKTFTYSLWFGAHPDADVVLECGDNTHTNVADFVTNDTGATGDDDHTVNANVSCQQGCTLTPGYWKTHSEFGPAPYDDTWASLPNGANTTFFSSSQTYYQVLWTAPQGNAYYILAHAYIAAELNQLNGASIPGDVQIAFNQATALFNQYTPAQVGALKGNSPVRKQFIALGETLDDYNNGLTGPGHCSE
;
A
#
# COMPACT_ATOMS: atom_id res chain seq x y z
N MET A 1 -34.99 22.98 -26.59
CA MET A 1 -36.20 23.81 -26.66
C MET A 1 -35.78 25.28 -26.67
N ASN A 2 -36.40 26.08 -27.53
CA ASN A 2 -36.45 27.54 -27.54
C ASN A 2 -35.25 28.39 -28.02
N LYS A 3 -35.53 29.02 -29.17
CA LYS A 3 -35.18 30.37 -29.64
C LYS A 3 -33.72 30.64 -30.05
N LYS A 4 -33.44 30.32 -31.31
CA LYS A 4 -32.42 31.00 -32.13
C LYS A 4 -32.77 32.49 -32.25
N LEU A 5 -31.98 33.35 -31.61
CA LEU A 5 -31.98 34.78 -31.86
C LEU A 5 -30.88 35.08 -32.89
N THR A 6 -31.32 35.45 -34.09
CA THR A 6 -30.48 35.91 -35.18
C THR A 6 -29.96 37.30 -34.82
N PHE A 7 -28.66 37.43 -34.53
CA PHE A 7 -28.03 38.75 -34.37
C PHE A 7 -27.92 39.40 -35.76
N LEU A 8 -28.82 40.34 -36.00
CA LEU A 8 -28.81 41.23 -37.14
C LEU A 8 -27.70 42.25 -36.88
N ALA A 9 -26.62 42.21 -37.67
CA ALA A 9 -25.62 43.26 -37.67
C ALA A 9 -26.29 44.56 -38.14
N VAL A 10 -26.54 45.47 -37.20
CA VAL A 10 -26.97 46.83 -37.51
C VAL A 10 -25.72 47.58 -37.94
N LEU A 11 -25.46 47.61 -39.25
CA LEU A 11 -24.71 48.71 -39.84
C LEU A 11 -25.51 49.99 -39.54
N VAL A 12 -25.12 50.73 -38.50
CA VAL A 12 -25.48 52.13 -38.40
C VAL A 12 -24.55 52.87 -39.36
N SER A 13 -24.91 52.88 -40.63
CA SER A 13 -24.51 53.98 -41.50
C SER A 13 -25.03 55.24 -40.83
N ALA A 14 -24.14 56.05 -40.28
CA ALA A 14 -24.41 57.44 -39.97
C ALA A 14 -24.71 58.12 -41.31
N LEU A 15 -25.97 58.02 -41.71
CA LEU A 15 -26.57 58.83 -42.75
C LEU A 15 -26.41 60.25 -42.24
N LEU A 16 -25.46 61.01 -42.80
CA LEU A 16 -25.50 62.46 -42.79
C LEU A 16 -26.84 62.84 -43.44
N LEU A 17 -27.90 62.91 -42.64
CA LEU A 17 -29.02 63.77 -42.98
C LEU A 17 -28.43 65.18 -42.92
N GLY A 18 -27.97 65.65 -44.08
CA GLY A 18 -27.96 67.07 -44.36
C GLY A 18 -29.37 67.55 -44.10
N MET A 19 -29.60 68.06 -42.89
CA MET A 19 -30.70 68.98 -42.66
C MET A 19 -30.39 70.14 -43.60
N LEU A 20 -31.03 70.13 -44.78
CA LEU A 20 -31.32 71.36 -45.47
C LEU A 20 -32.19 72.16 -44.49
N SER A 21 -31.53 72.92 -43.62
CA SER A 21 -32.10 74.13 -43.07
C SER A 21 -32.52 74.95 -44.27
N LEU A 22 -33.81 74.88 -44.61
CA LEU A 22 -34.47 75.93 -45.35
C LEU A 22 -34.37 77.17 -44.45
N THR A 23 -33.22 77.82 -44.50
CA THR A 23 -33.04 79.18 -44.00
C THR A 23 -33.97 80.03 -44.85
N THR A 24 -35.15 80.32 -44.33
CA THR A 24 -35.85 81.52 -44.75
C THR A 24 -34.83 82.66 -44.65
N PRO A 25 -34.62 83.49 -45.70
CA PRO A 25 -33.79 84.67 -45.53
C PRO A 25 -34.40 85.44 -44.38
N THR A 26 -33.69 85.47 -43.26
CA THR A 26 -33.98 86.43 -42.20
C THR A 26 -33.62 87.74 -42.86
N GLU A 27 -34.61 88.60 -43.13
CA GLU A 27 -34.31 89.99 -43.45
C GLU A 27 -33.47 90.50 -42.28
N ALA A 28 -32.19 90.79 -42.55
CA ALA A 28 -31.32 91.41 -41.56
C ALA A 28 -32.06 92.67 -41.11
N ALA A 29 -32.30 92.79 -39.80
CA ALA A 29 -32.92 93.98 -39.25
C ALA A 29 -31.97 95.14 -39.51
N SER A 30 -32.37 96.07 -40.37
CA SER A 30 -31.59 97.27 -40.65
C SER A 30 -31.28 98.04 -39.38
N VAL A 31 -30.02 98.45 -39.22
CA VAL A 31 -29.60 99.21 -38.04
C VAL A 31 -30.17 100.63 -38.13
N ASP A 32 -30.73 101.15 -37.04
CA ASP A 32 -31.16 102.54 -37.01
C ASP A 32 -29.93 103.47 -37.06
N PRO A 33 -29.91 104.49 -37.94
CA PRO A 33 -28.75 105.36 -38.05
C PRO A 33 -28.66 106.35 -36.89
N ASP A 34 -27.43 106.56 -36.42
CA ASP A 34 -27.08 107.71 -35.61
C ASP A 34 -26.88 108.95 -36.50
N PHE A 35 -27.58 110.03 -36.18
CA PHE A 35 -27.36 111.30 -36.84
C PHE A 35 -26.01 111.88 -36.43
N VAL A 36 -25.15 112.16 -37.41
CA VAL A 36 -23.85 112.78 -37.19
C VAL A 36 -23.80 114.15 -37.88
N ALA A 37 -23.48 115.18 -37.09
CA ALA A 37 -23.36 116.53 -37.62
C ALA A 37 -22.14 116.65 -38.54
N GLY A 38 -22.30 117.30 -39.69
CA GLY A 38 -21.26 117.38 -40.72
C GLY A 38 -21.13 116.09 -41.54
N ASN A 39 -20.07 116.01 -42.34
CA ASN A 39 -19.81 114.90 -43.26
C ASN A 39 -18.47 114.21 -42.94
N PRO A 40 -18.29 113.65 -41.73
CA PRO A 40 -17.02 113.08 -41.28
C PRO A 40 -16.65 111.83 -42.10
N SER A 41 -15.35 111.59 -42.32
CA SER A 41 -14.87 110.30 -42.85
C SER A 41 -14.87 109.22 -41.77
N CYS A 42 -14.62 107.97 -42.15
CA CYS A 42 -14.43 106.87 -41.20
C CYS A 42 -13.28 107.18 -40.21
N GLN A 43 -12.17 107.76 -40.69
CA GLN A 43 -11.04 108.13 -39.83
C GLN A 43 -11.35 109.31 -38.91
N ASP A 44 -12.20 110.26 -39.32
CA ASP A 44 -12.66 111.34 -38.43
C ASP A 44 -13.45 110.80 -37.22
N LEU A 45 -14.06 109.62 -37.38
CA LEU A 45 -14.83 108.92 -36.34
C LEU A 45 -14.01 107.88 -35.57
N GLY A 46 -12.75 107.66 -35.94
CA GLY A 46 -11.83 106.77 -35.24
C GLY A 46 -11.71 105.35 -35.80
N TYR A 47 -12.36 105.04 -36.92
CA TYR A 47 -12.21 103.76 -37.62
C TYR A 47 -10.85 103.68 -38.35
N ALA A 48 -10.30 102.47 -38.47
CA ALA A 48 -8.97 102.24 -39.03
C ALA A 48 -8.93 102.55 -40.53
N PHE A 49 -9.88 102.02 -41.29
CA PHE A 49 -9.99 102.21 -42.73
C PHE A 49 -11.37 102.72 -43.14
N GLY A 50 -11.45 103.19 -44.38
CA GLY A 50 -12.65 103.76 -44.95
C GLY A 50 -12.63 103.66 -46.47
N PHE A 51 -13.65 103.02 -47.06
CA PHE A 51 -13.83 102.95 -48.50
C PHE A 51 -15.00 103.83 -48.93
N LYS A 52 -14.71 104.85 -49.75
CA LYS A 52 -15.69 105.85 -50.18
C LYS A 52 -16.22 105.55 -51.58
N VAL A 53 -17.54 105.44 -51.70
CA VAL A 53 -18.26 105.38 -52.98
C VAL A 53 -18.73 106.80 -53.36
N ASP A 54 -18.10 107.37 -54.38
CA ASP A 54 -18.33 108.73 -54.88
C ASP A 54 -18.10 108.83 -56.40
N PRO A 55 -19.13 109.13 -57.22
CA PRO A 55 -20.53 109.33 -56.82
C PRO A 55 -21.16 108.04 -56.23
N PRO A 56 -22.21 108.14 -55.38
CA PRO A 56 -22.84 107.00 -54.70
C PRO A 56 -23.75 106.23 -55.66
N ASP A 57 -23.18 105.73 -56.75
CA ASP A 57 -23.87 104.93 -57.76
C ASP A 57 -23.99 103.46 -57.32
N GLY A 58 -24.84 102.70 -58.00
CA GLY A 58 -24.95 101.26 -57.79
C GLY A 58 -23.84 100.51 -58.54
N GLY A 59 -23.21 99.54 -57.88
CA GLY A 59 -22.13 98.74 -58.47
C GLY A 59 -21.41 97.87 -57.44
N THR A 60 -20.54 96.98 -57.93
CA THR A 60 -19.56 96.27 -57.11
C THR A 60 -18.23 97.01 -57.21
N TYR A 61 -17.68 97.36 -56.07
CA TYR A 61 -16.47 98.14 -55.92
C TYR A 61 -15.39 97.28 -55.30
N ASP A 62 -14.22 97.30 -55.93
CA ASP A 62 -12.99 96.72 -55.41
C ASP A 62 -12.41 97.68 -54.36
N ILE A 63 -12.21 97.18 -53.15
CA ILE A 63 -11.73 97.98 -52.02
C ILE A 63 -10.21 98.05 -52.04
N ASP A 64 -9.55 96.90 -52.24
CA ASP A 64 -8.12 96.71 -52.00
C ASP A 64 -7.48 95.61 -52.88
N GLY A 65 -8.21 95.08 -53.88
CA GLY A 65 -7.78 93.99 -54.76
C GLY A 65 -8.12 92.58 -54.26
N ILE A 66 -8.61 92.44 -53.02
CA ILE A 66 -9.04 91.16 -52.42
C ILE A 66 -10.52 91.26 -52.05
N ASN A 67 -10.91 92.36 -51.43
CA ASN A 67 -12.23 92.60 -50.91
C ASN A 67 -13.08 93.47 -51.81
N THR A 68 -14.40 93.26 -51.73
CA THR A 68 -15.38 94.05 -52.47
C THR A 68 -16.52 94.52 -51.58
N VAL A 69 -17.13 95.64 -51.98
CA VAL A 69 -18.45 96.06 -51.50
C VAL A 69 -19.37 96.25 -52.69
N THR A 70 -20.57 95.68 -52.63
CA THR A 70 -21.61 95.86 -53.63
C THR A 70 -22.68 96.77 -53.07
N VAL A 71 -22.95 97.87 -53.77
CA VAL A 71 -24.00 98.84 -53.43
C VAL A 71 -25.12 98.75 -54.47
N THR A 72 -26.36 98.66 -54.01
CA THR A 72 -27.55 98.81 -54.86
C THR A 72 -28.31 100.04 -54.39
N THR A 73 -28.62 100.99 -55.27
CA THR A 73 -29.22 102.28 -54.86
C THR A 73 -30.28 102.74 -55.85
N ASP A 74 -31.32 103.39 -55.34
CA ASP A 74 -32.32 104.12 -56.14
C ASP A 74 -32.05 105.64 -56.20
N GLY A 75 -30.92 106.07 -55.63
CA GLY A 75 -30.50 107.46 -55.49
C GLY A 75 -30.96 108.13 -54.18
N THR A 76 -31.85 107.49 -53.42
CA THR A 76 -32.35 107.96 -52.11
C THR A 76 -32.02 106.97 -51.01
N TYR A 77 -32.27 105.68 -51.27
CA TYR A 77 -31.96 104.54 -50.41
C TYR A 77 -30.91 103.66 -51.08
N PHE A 78 -30.14 102.93 -50.27
CA PHE A 78 -29.21 101.93 -50.77
C PHE A 78 -29.11 100.71 -49.85
N ASP A 79 -28.83 99.58 -50.48
CA ASP A 79 -28.45 98.32 -49.86
C ASP A 79 -26.97 98.09 -50.11
N TRP A 80 -26.32 97.32 -49.23
CA TRP A 80 -24.94 96.93 -49.42
C TRP A 80 -24.65 95.50 -48.95
N SER A 81 -23.62 94.90 -49.53
CA SER A 81 -23.00 93.66 -49.06
C SER A 81 -21.49 93.72 -49.29
N SER A 82 -20.70 93.06 -48.45
CA SER A 82 -19.24 93.06 -48.51
C SER A 82 -18.63 91.68 -48.24
N THR A 83 -17.40 91.48 -48.71
CA THR A 83 -16.60 90.27 -48.45
C THR A 83 -15.72 90.38 -47.20
N LEU A 84 -15.54 91.59 -46.65
CA LEU A 84 -14.99 91.81 -45.32
C LEU A 84 -16.10 92.30 -44.40
N GLY A 85 -15.92 92.16 -43.09
CA GLY A 85 -16.83 92.78 -42.15
C GLY A 85 -16.68 94.30 -42.15
N ILE A 86 -17.79 94.98 -41.92
CA ILE A 86 -17.91 96.43 -41.91
C ILE A 86 -18.34 96.86 -40.51
N ASP A 87 -17.53 97.69 -39.87
CA ASP A 87 -17.77 98.26 -38.54
C ASP A 87 -18.89 99.29 -38.58
N ALA A 88 -18.93 100.08 -39.66
CA ALA A 88 -19.94 101.10 -39.84
C ALA A 88 -20.11 101.56 -41.29
N VAL A 89 -21.28 102.13 -41.60
CA VAL A 89 -21.55 102.78 -42.89
C VAL A 89 -22.00 104.22 -42.68
N ILE A 90 -21.38 105.16 -43.39
CA ILE A 90 -21.71 106.58 -43.37
C ILE A 90 -22.47 106.97 -44.63
N ALA A 91 -23.76 107.27 -44.50
CA ALA A 91 -24.60 107.77 -45.58
C ALA A 91 -24.70 109.30 -45.54
N LYS A 92 -24.06 109.99 -46.49
CA LYS A 92 -23.92 111.46 -46.47
C LYS A 92 -24.94 112.13 -47.40
N GLY A 93 -25.64 113.15 -46.92
CA GLY A 93 -26.61 113.90 -47.73
C GLY A 93 -26.99 115.24 -47.10
N GLY A 94 -26.99 116.31 -47.89
CA GLY A 94 -27.11 117.66 -47.36
C GLY A 94 -25.90 118.07 -46.51
N PRO A 95 -26.07 118.80 -45.40
CA PRO A 95 -24.95 119.25 -44.56
C PRO A 95 -24.46 118.21 -43.53
N ASN A 96 -25.11 117.05 -43.42
CA ASN A 96 -24.89 116.07 -42.34
C ASN A 96 -24.86 114.61 -42.87
N ALA A 97 -24.54 113.66 -41.99
CA ALA A 97 -24.48 112.23 -42.31
C ALA A 97 -25.31 111.38 -41.34
N ASN A 98 -25.71 110.19 -41.80
CA ASN A 98 -26.21 109.11 -40.97
C ASN A 98 -25.10 108.07 -40.81
N LEU A 99 -24.84 107.60 -39.59
CA LEU A 99 -23.86 106.56 -39.26
C LEU A 99 -24.61 105.30 -38.81
N TYR A 100 -24.43 104.22 -39.54
CA TYR A 100 -24.94 102.90 -39.22
C TYR A 100 -23.80 102.11 -38.59
N VAL A 101 -23.88 101.77 -37.31
CA VAL A 101 -22.79 101.11 -36.56
C VAL A 101 -23.13 99.65 -36.32
N TYR A 102 -22.18 98.76 -36.61
CA TYR A 102 -22.33 97.32 -36.44
C TYR A 102 -21.44 96.76 -35.30
N ASP A 103 -20.36 97.45 -34.89
CA ASP A 103 -19.40 97.03 -33.85
C ASP A 103 -19.66 97.64 -32.43
N PRO A 104 -19.46 96.95 -31.27
CA PRO A 104 -19.06 95.54 -31.02
C PRO A 104 -20.11 94.59 -30.39
N PRO A 105 -19.99 93.25 -30.55
CA PRO A 105 -18.78 92.52 -30.98
C PRO A 105 -18.85 91.79 -32.34
N ALA A 106 -19.78 92.13 -33.23
CA ALA A 106 -19.88 91.46 -34.54
C ALA A 106 -20.06 92.47 -35.68
N GLU A 107 -19.11 92.53 -36.60
CA GLU A 107 -19.22 93.28 -37.85
C GLU A 107 -20.34 92.75 -38.75
N ALA A 108 -20.91 93.61 -39.59
CA ALA A 108 -21.88 93.19 -40.59
C ALA A 108 -21.22 92.98 -41.95
N THR A 109 -21.72 92.02 -42.73
CA THR A 109 -21.32 91.83 -44.14
C THR A 109 -22.41 92.28 -45.12
N SER A 110 -23.56 92.76 -44.63
CA SER A 110 -24.60 93.38 -45.46
C SER A 110 -25.62 94.15 -44.61
N ASP A 111 -26.25 95.16 -45.19
CA ASP A 111 -27.46 95.80 -44.66
C ASP A 111 -28.30 96.39 -45.82
N THR A 112 -29.56 96.72 -45.57
CA THR A 112 -30.55 97.16 -46.57
C THR A 112 -31.28 98.42 -46.12
N ASP A 113 -31.85 99.18 -47.06
CA ASP A 113 -32.67 100.38 -46.83
C ASP A 113 -31.94 101.56 -46.12
N LEU A 114 -30.61 101.63 -46.23
CA LEU A 114 -29.83 102.74 -45.68
C LEU A 114 -30.10 104.04 -46.45
N HIS A 115 -30.08 105.17 -45.77
CA HIS A 115 -30.33 106.47 -46.37
C HIS A 115 -29.57 107.60 -45.65
N SER A 116 -29.41 108.74 -46.34
CA SER A 116 -28.85 109.95 -45.73
C SER A 116 -29.85 110.65 -44.79
N PRO A 117 -29.44 111.62 -43.96
CA PRO A 117 -30.34 112.26 -42.98
C PRO A 117 -31.65 112.80 -43.58
N ILE A 118 -32.71 112.78 -42.78
CA ILE A 118 -34.01 113.33 -43.20
C ILE A 118 -33.92 114.85 -43.34
N ASN A 119 -34.32 115.35 -44.51
CA ASN A 119 -34.41 116.78 -44.79
C ASN A 119 -35.62 117.38 -44.04
N PRO A 120 -35.39 118.33 -43.10
CA PRO A 120 -36.46 118.89 -42.28
C PRO A 120 -37.48 119.73 -43.09
N ASN A 121 -37.14 120.12 -44.33
CA ASN A 121 -38.02 120.92 -45.17
C ASN A 121 -39.09 120.11 -45.89
N ASN A 122 -38.90 118.81 -46.09
CA ASN A 122 -39.83 117.95 -46.84
C ASN A 122 -40.05 116.56 -46.23
N ASN A 123 -39.40 116.26 -45.09
CA ASN A 123 -39.51 115.00 -44.35
C ASN A 123 -39.17 113.75 -45.18
N LYS A 124 -38.29 113.91 -46.18
CA LYS A 124 -37.69 112.82 -46.98
C LYS A 124 -36.18 112.83 -46.79
N PRO A 125 -35.45 111.72 -47.01
CA PRO A 125 -33.99 111.74 -47.01
C PRO A 125 -33.44 112.81 -47.95
N PHE A 126 -32.30 113.41 -47.60
CA PHE A 126 -31.52 114.11 -48.62
C PHE A 126 -31.11 113.12 -49.73
N GLY A 127 -30.83 113.62 -50.93
CA GLY A 127 -30.22 112.79 -51.96
C GLY A 127 -28.84 112.32 -51.48
N LEU A 128 -28.51 111.05 -51.75
CA LEU A 128 -27.21 110.49 -51.41
C LEU A 128 -26.13 111.30 -52.14
N SER A 129 -25.14 111.77 -51.39
CA SER A 129 -23.97 112.44 -51.95
C SER A 129 -22.73 111.57 -51.91
N HIS A 130 -22.60 110.73 -50.89
CA HIS A 130 -21.49 109.79 -50.72
C HIS A 130 -21.94 108.65 -49.79
N ILE A 131 -21.35 107.48 -49.97
CA ILE A 131 -21.42 106.37 -49.02
C ILE A 131 -19.98 106.03 -48.62
N GLU A 132 -19.74 105.80 -47.34
CA GLU A 132 -18.41 105.41 -46.85
C GLU A 132 -18.53 104.20 -45.93
N PHE A 133 -17.79 103.14 -46.23
CA PHE A 133 -17.75 101.90 -45.47
C PHE A 133 -16.52 101.93 -44.56
N CYS A 134 -16.72 101.86 -43.26
CA CYS A 134 -15.69 101.84 -42.24
C CYS A 134 -15.43 100.39 -41.84
N TYR A 135 -14.17 100.02 -41.78
CA TYR A 135 -13.75 98.64 -41.51
C TYR A 135 -12.35 98.63 -40.90
N ASP A 136 -11.99 97.50 -40.34
CA ASP A 136 -10.62 97.12 -40.10
C ASP A 136 -10.28 95.79 -40.81
N TYR A 137 -9.02 95.38 -40.67
CA TYR A 137 -8.55 94.11 -41.19
C TYR A 137 -8.25 93.23 -40.00
N GLU A 138 -8.65 91.98 -40.02
CA GLU A 138 -8.34 91.01 -38.99
C GLU A 138 -7.85 89.71 -39.62
N VAL A 139 -7.15 88.88 -38.84
CA VAL A 139 -6.79 87.53 -39.27
C VAL A 139 -7.98 86.59 -39.03
N GLU A 140 -8.22 85.69 -39.97
CA GLU A 140 -9.21 84.64 -39.80
C GLU A 140 -8.58 83.49 -39.00
N VAL A 141 -9.26 83.05 -37.94
CA VAL A 141 -8.76 81.99 -37.05
C VAL A 141 -9.73 80.82 -37.08
N GLU A 142 -9.22 79.63 -37.37
CA GLU A 142 -9.96 78.37 -37.27
C GLU A 142 -9.28 77.42 -36.29
N LYS A 143 -10.05 76.50 -35.70
CA LYS A 143 -9.53 75.57 -34.70
C LYS A 143 -10.22 74.21 -34.74
N THR A 144 -9.42 73.16 -34.54
CA THR A 144 -9.91 71.78 -34.32
C THR A 144 -9.70 71.34 -32.87
N ALA A 145 -10.48 70.38 -32.39
CA ALA A 145 -10.30 69.76 -31.07
C ALA A 145 -10.53 68.25 -31.14
N GLU A 146 -9.45 67.48 -31.05
CA GLU A 146 -9.44 66.02 -31.04
C GLU A 146 -9.17 65.53 -29.62
N THR A 147 -10.10 64.74 -29.08
CA THR A 147 -10.06 64.26 -27.70
C THR A 147 -9.48 62.84 -27.60
N SER A 148 -8.78 62.55 -26.50
CA SER A 148 -8.24 61.22 -26.22
C SER A 148 -8.27 60.89 -24.73
N PHE A 149 -8.51 59.62 -24.41
CA PHE A 149 -8.44 59.09 -23.05
C PHE A 149 -8.25 57.57 -23.05
N THR A 150 -7.76 57.05 -21.93
CA THR A 150 -7.55 55.62 -21.69
C THR A 150 -8.66 55.05 -20.82
N ARG A 151 -9.25 53.92 -21.23
CA ARG A 151 -10.16 53.13 -20.39
C ARG A 151 -9.51 51.82 -19.98
N THR A 152 -9.41 51.59 -18.67
CA THR A 152 -8.85 50.34 -18.10
C THR A 152 -9.94 49.53 -17.43
N PHE A 153 -10.14 48.27 -17.84
CA PHE A 153 -11.10 47.36 -17.22
C PHE A 153 -10.48 46.60 -16.04
N ASN A 154 -11.23 46.53 -14.93
CA ASN A 154 -10.85 45.73 -13.78
C ASN A 154 -11.36 44.28 -13.92
N TRP A 155 -10.64 43.34 -13.34
CA TRP A 155 -11.02 41.93 -13.33
C TRP A 155 -10.86 41.33 -11.92
N THR A 156 -11.59 40.25 -11.67
CA THR A 156 -11.36 39.35 -10.53
C THR A 156 -11.28 37.92 -11.03
N ILE A 157 -10.53 37.08 -10.33
CA ILE A 157 -10.38 35.65 -10.60
C ILE A 157 -10.71 34.85 -9.35
N ASP A 158 -11.45 33.77 -9.53
CA ASP A 158 -11.75 32.76 -8.52
C ASP A 158 -11.41 31.38 -9.06
N LYS A 159 -10.99 30.48 -8.17
CA LYS A 159 -10.63 29.11 -8.51
C LYS A 159 -11.12 28.18 -7.41
N SER A 160 -11.85 27.15 -7.81
CA SER A 160 -12.31 26.07 -6.94
C SER A 160 -11.94 24.71 -7.51
N VAL A 161 -11.97 23.68 -6.66
CA VAL A 161 -11.79 22.29 -7.06
C VAL A 161 -12.79 21.40 -6.34
N THR A 162 -13.28 20.36 -7.00
CA THR A 162 -14.14 19.37 -6.37
C THR A 162 -13.88 17.97 -6.96
N PRO A 163 -13.68 16.94 -6.12
CA PRO A 163 -13.43 17.01 -4.68
C PRO A 163 -12.03 17.57 -4.36
N GLU A 164 -11.89 18.16 -3.17
CA GLU A 164 -10.63 18.72 -2.66
C GLU A 164 -9.80 17.71 -1.85
N THR A 165 -10.35 16.54 -1.55
CA THR A 165 -9.67 15.49 -0.76
C THR A 165 -10.03 14.12 -1.30
N TRP A 166 -9.02 13.25 -1.36
CA TRP A 166 -9.11 11.86 -1.76
C TRP A 166 -8.53 10.98 -0.66
N ASP A 167 -9.32 10.07 -0.10
CA ASP A 167 -8.83 8.91 0.65
C ASP A 167 -8.84 7.72 -0.32
N LEU A 168 -7.68 7.15 -0.63
CA LEU A 168 -7.50 6.13 -1.67
C LEU A 168 -6.71 4.95 -1.11
N PHE A 169 -7.00 3.74 -1.59
CA PHE A 169 -6.07 2.62 -1.38
C PHE A 169 -4.94 2.65 -2.40
N THR A 170 -3.80 2.03 -2.07
CA THR A 170 -2.73 1.71 -3.04
C THR A 170 -3.32 1.08 -4.30
N GLY A 171 -2.95 1.61 -5.47
CA GLY A 171 -3.51 1.24 -6.77
C GLY A 171 -4.80 1.99 -7.20
N ASP A 172 -5.48 2.72 -6.32
CA ASP A 172 -6.65 3.54 -6.68
C ASP A 172 -6.24 4.89 -7.28
N SER A 173 -7.17 5.50 -8.03
CA SER A 173 -7.05 6.86 -8.53
C SER A 173 -8.34 7.66 -8.35
N GLY A 174 -8.25 8.99 -8.26
CA GLY A 174 -9.38 9.90 -8.12
C GLY A 174 -9.22 11.15 -8.97
N THR A 175 -10.28 11.59 -9.64
CA THR A 175 -10.26 12.73 -10.55
C THR A 175 -10.96 13.94 -9.95
N SER A 176 -10.24 15.06 -9.83
CA SER A 176 -10.84 16.33 -9.39
C SER A 176 -11.09 17.27 -10.56
N GLU A 177 -12.24 17.94 -10.56
CA GLU A 177 -12.58 18.99 -11.51
C GLU A 177 -12.23 20.36 -10.92
N TYR A 178 -11.40 21.11 -11.64
CA TYR A 178 -11.09 22.50 -11.32
C TYR A 178 -12.01 23.43 -12.11
N THR A 179 -12.57 24.44 -11.44
CA THR A 179 -13.31 25.53 -12.09
C THR A 179 -12.54 26.83 -11.86
N VAL A 180 -12.25 27.55 -12.95
CA VAL A 180 -11.67 28.90 -12.91
C VAL A 180 -12.69 29.88 -13.47
N THR A 181 -13.08 30.87 -12.68
CA THR A 181 -14.04 31.90 -13.05
C THR A 181 -13.37 33.25 -13.05
N VAL A 182 -13.54 34.02 -14.13
CA VAL A 182 -13.14 35.42 -14.20
C VAL A 182 -14.37 36.31 -14.33
N THR A 183 -14.36 37.43 -13.62
CA THR A 183 -15.43 38.43 -13.68
C THR A 183 -14.86 39.75 -14.16
N LYS A 184 -15.42 40.26 -15.28
CA LYS A 184 -15.14 41.60 -15.78
C LYS A 184 -15.88 42.62 -14.92
N GLY A 185 -15.12 43.47 -14.24
CA GLY A 185 -15.63 44.50 -13.34
C GLY A 185 -15.83 45.84 -14.04
N ASP A 186 -16.01 46.87 -13.23
CA ASP A 186 -16.09 48.25 -13.68
C ASP A 186 -14.76 48.71 -14.31
N PHE A 187 -14.82 49.79 -15.08
CA PHE A 187 -13.65 50.42 -15.68
C PHE A 187 -13.25 51.70 -14.95
N THR A 188 -12.03 52.15 -15.21
CA THR A 188 -11.53 53.47 -14.79
C THR A 188 -10.98 54.20 -16.00
N ASP A 189 -11.40 55.43 -16.18
CA ASP A 189 -10.96 56.30 -17.26
C ASP A 189 -9.85 57.25 -16.76
N SER A 190 -8.77 57.38 -17.53
CA SER A 190 -7.58 58.18 -17.22
C SER A 190 -7.00 58.84 -18.46
N ASP A 191 -5.97 59.67 -18.28
CA ASP A 191 -5.18 60.27 -19.38
C ASP A 191 -6.03 61.10 -20.35
N TRP A 192 -7.04 61.80 -19.83
CA TRP A 192 -7.85 62.74 -20.59
C TRP A 192 -6.94 63.82 -21.21
N ALA A 193 -7.06 64.05 -22.50
CA ALA A 193 -6.30 65.06 -23.22
C ALA A 193 -7.05 65.58 -24.44
N VAL A 194 -6.67 66.78 -24.88
CA VAL A 194 -7.13 67.39 -26.14
C VAL A 194 -5.93 67.87 -26.92
N SER A 195 -5.98 67.73 -28.24
CA SER A 195 -5.01 68.27 -29.17
C SER A 195 -5.69 68.75 -30.44
N GLY A 196 -5.00 69.56 -31.22
CA GLY A 196 -5.53 69.98 -32.51
C GLY A 196 -4.64 70.99 -33.19
N THR A 197 -5.23 71.67 -34.16
CA THR A 197 -4.60 72.71 -34.96
C THR A 197 -5.34 74.03 -34.77
N ILE A 198 -4.58 75.12 -34.77
CA ILE A 198 -5.06 76.50 -34.91
C ILE A 198 -4.54 76.97 -36.26
N THR A 199 -5.44 77.34 -37.15
CA THR A 199 -5.11 77.86 -38.48
C THR A 199 -5.35 79.36 -38.47
N ILE A 200 -4.35 80.14 -38.85
CA ILE A 200 -4.41 81.60 -38.90
C ILE A 200 -4.18 82.01 -40.34
N ASP A 201 -5.23 82.52 -40.99
CA ASP A 201 -5.20 82.96 -42.38
C ASP A 201 -5.15 84.49 -42.45
N ASN A 202 -4.09 85.02 -43.08
CA ASN A 202 -4.04 86.44 -43.39
C ASN A 202 -4.65 86.70 -44.77
N ASN A 203 -5.98 86.72 -44.82
CA ASN A 203 -6.75 87.00 -46.03
C ASN A 203 -6.84 88.52 -46.35
N THR A 204 -5.99 89.35 -45.73
CA THR A 204 -5.97 90.80 -45.86
C THR A 204 -4.91 91.25 -46.87
N PRO A 205 -5.00 92.46 -47.45
CA PRO A 205 -3.99 93.01 -48.38
C PRO A 205 -2.71 93.50 -47.70
N LEU A 206 -2.63 93.41 -46.36
CA LEU A 206 -1.50 93.89 -45.55
C LEU A 206 -0.80 92.72 -44.86
N ASP A 207 0.49 92.85 -44.58
CA ASP A 207 1.19 91.89 -43.73
C ASP A 207 0.72 92.05 -42.28
N ALA A 208 0.33 90.94 -41.64
CA ALA A 208 -0.07 90.92 -40.23
C ALA A 208 1.15 90.63 -39.33
N THR A 209 1.32 91.38 -38.25
CA THR A 209 2.35 91.08 -37.24
C THR A 209 1.71 90.35 -36.08
N ILE A 210 1.86 89.03 -36.04
CA ILE A 210 1.36 88.18 -34.96
C ILE A 210 2.29 88.31 -33.75
N ASP A 211 1.80 88.85 -32.64
CA ASP A 211 2.58 89.05 -31.42
C ASP A 211 2.57 87.80 -30.52
N SER A 212 1.46 87.07 -30.49
CA SER A 212 1.34 85.81 -29.76
C SER A 212 0.10 85.02 -30.19
N VAL A 213 0.16 83.71 -29.96
CA VAL A 213 -1.00 82.81 -30.04
C VAL A 213 -1.10 82.14 -28.68
N SER A 214 -2.25 82.28 -28.03
CA SER A 214 -2.55 81.61 -26.76
C SER A 214 -3.75 80.70 -26.92
N ASP A 215 -3.76 79.59 -26.20
CA ASP A 215 -4.87 78.64 -26.24
C ASP A 215 -5.26 78.22 -24.82
N VAL A 216 -6.55 78.33 -24.50
CA VAL A 216 -7.06 78.08 -23.16
C VAL A 216 -8.31 77.22 -23.23
N VAL A 217 -8.24 76.05 -22.61
CA VAL A 217 -9.39 75.18 -22.40
C VAL A 217 -10.11 75.60 -21.11
N SER A 218 -11.43 75.73 -21.17
CA SER A 218 -12.23 76.14 -20.02
C SER A 218 -12.08 75.15 -18.82
N PRO A 219 -12.06 75.66 -17.57
CA PRO A 219 -12.22 77.06 -17.18
C PRO A 219 -10.94 77.91 -17.28
N ASN A 220 -9.73 77.34 -17.26
CA ASN A 220 -8.46 78.09 -17.36
C ASN A 220 -7.23 77.15 -17.49
N ILE A 221 -7.27 76.18 -18.40
CA ILE A 221 -6.20 75.22 -18.65
C ILE A 221 -5.45 75.69 -19.90
N GLY A 222 -4.26 76.25 -19.74
CA GLY A 222 -3.44 76.69 -20.86
C GLY A 222 -2.89 75.51 -21.64
N ALA A 223 -3.08 75.51 -22.96
CA ALA A 223 -2.50 74.51 -23.85
C ALA A 223 -1.12 74.94 -24.35
N ASN A 224 -0.28 73.94 -24.63
CA ASN A 224 1.03 74.17 -25.20
C ASN A 224 0.89 74.39 -26.71
N VAL A 225 1.00 75.64 -27.16
CA VAL A 225 0.89 75.99 -28.58
C VAL A 225 2.28 76.05 -29.22
N ASP A 226 2.46 75.34 -30.32
CA ASP A 226 3.68 75.38 -31.16
C ASP A 226 3.32 75.74 -32.60
N CYS A 227 3.78 76.90 -33.04
CA CYS A 227 3.59 77.43 -34.38
C CYS A 227 4.83 77.25 -35.28
N GLY A 228 5.92 76.65 -34.78
CA GLY A 228 7.18 76.49 -35.53
C GLY A 228 7.90 77.80 -35.86
N VAL A 229 7.44 78.92 -35.32
CA VAL A 229 7.97 80.28 -35.54
C VAL A 229 8.26 80.97 -34.21
N THR A 230 9.05 82.06 -34.26
CA THR A 230 9.29 82.92 -33.09
C THR A 230 8.47 84.19 -33.22
N PHE A 231 7.70 84.52 -32.18
CA PHE A 231 6.92 85.75 -32.14
C PHE A 231 7.73 86.96 -31.62
N PRO A 232 7.47 88.19 -32.11
CA PRO A 232 6.47 88.53 -33.13
C PRO A 232 6.85 87.99 -34.52
N TYR A 233 5.86 87.49 -35.26
CA TYR A 233 6.00 86.88 -36.58
C TYR A 233 5.20 87.67 -37.62
N THR A 234 5.82 88.00 -38.74
CA THR A 234 5.13 88.64 -39.86
C THR A 234 4.51 87.56 -40.75
N LEU A 235 3.18 87.45 -40.70
CA LEU A 235 2.40 86.61 -41.61
C LEU A 235 2.06 87.45 -42.85
N THR A 236 2.72 87.14 -43.96
CA THR A 236 2.55 87.87 -45.23
C THR A 236 1.12 87.78 -45.75
N SER A 237 0.68 88.81 -46.47
CA SER A 237 -0.64 88.83 -47.11
C SER A 237 -0.86 87.59 -47.99
N GLY A 238 -1.99 86.89 -47.77
CA GLY A 238 -2.39 85.66 -48.46
C GLY A 238 -1.75 84.36 -47.96
N ASP A 239 -0.91 84.41 -46.93
CA ASP A 239 -0.31 83.22 -46.32
C ASP A 239 -1.09 82.74 -45.08
N THR A 240 -0.87 81.46 -44.76
CA THR A 240 -1.44 80.76 -43.61
C THR A 240 -0.35 80.38 -42.61
N LEU A 241 -0.61 80.53 -41.31
CA LEU A 241 0.19 79.98 -40.23
C LEU A 241 -0.60 78.89 -39.50
N GLU A 242 -0.05 77.68 -39.46
CA GLU A 242 -0.61 76.58 -38.67
C GLU A 242 0.16 76.41 -37.35
N CYS A 243 -0.56 76.42 -36.25
CA CYS A 243 -0.06 76.06 -34.93
C CYS A 243 -0.67 74.74 -34.48
N THR A 244 0.14 73.87 -33.89
CA THR A 244 -0.37 72.70 -33.17
C THR A 244 -0.54 73.04 -31.70
N TYR A 245 -1.48 72.39 -31.03
CA TYR A 245 -1.60 72.48 -29.59
C TYR A 245 -1.94 71.12 -28.97
N ASP A 246 -1.50 70.93 -27.74
CA ASP A 246 -1.91 69.80 -26.90
C ASP A 246 -1.96 70.20 -25.42
N THR A 247 -2.85 69.56 -24.67
CA THR A 247 -2.84 69.64 -23.21
C THR A 247 -3.51 68.42 -22.56
N PRO A 248 -2.97 67.92 -21.43
CA PRO A 248 -3.71 67.03 -20.56
C PRO A 248 -4.88 67.77 -19.89
N LEU A 249 -5.94 67.03 -19.59
CA LEU A 249 -7.16 67.49 -18.95
C LEU A 249 -7.37 66.71 -17.63
N PRO A 250 -8.02 67.33 -16.62
CA PRO A 250 -8.18 66.70 -15.32
C PRO A 250 -9.25 65.58 -15.32
N ASP A 251 -10.23 65.65 -16.22
CA ASP A 251 -11.34 64.70 -16.33
C ASP A 251 -12.06 64.84 -17.69
N GLY A 252 -13.07 64.00 -17.93
CA GLY A 252 -13.87 63.96 -19.15
C GLY A 252 -15.05 64.94 -19.24
N SER A 253 -15.08 66.00 -18.42
CA SER A 253 -16.13 67.02 -18.53
C SER A 253 -16.07 67.76 -19.88
N ASP A 254 -17.23 68.07 -20.43
CA ASP A 254 -17.32 68.94 -21.62
C ASP A 254 -16.69 70.30 -21.34
N ARG A 255 -15.87 70.77 -22.27
CA ARG A 255 -15.18 72.05 -22.20
C ARG A 255 -15.22 72.75 -23.55
N THR A 256 -14.83 74.02 -23.56
CA THR A 256 -14.61 74.81 -24.77
C THR A 256 -13.13 75.17 -24.79
N ASN A 257 -12.48 74.98 -25.93
CA ASN A 257 -11.11 75.43 -26.13
C ASN A 257 -11.10 76.68 -27.00
N THR A 258 -10.52 77.77 -26.48
CA THR A 258 -10.50 79.07 -27.15
C THR A 258 -9.05 79.43 -27.48
N ALA A 259 -8.77 79.56 -28.78
CA ALA A 259 -7.53 80.14 -29.28
C ALA A 259 -7.72 81.65 -29.45
N THR A 260 -6.76 82.43 -28.98
CA THR A 260 -6.71 83.89 -29.15
C THR A 260 -5.40 84.25 -29.84
N VAL A 261 -5.50 84.94 -30.96
CA VAL A 261 -4.37 85.49 -31.71
C VAL A 261 -4.29 86.98 -31.45
N THR A 262 -3.15 87.45 -30.94
CA THR A 262 -2.91 88.88 -30.72
C THR A 262 -1.95 89.42 -31.76
N THR A 263 -2.25 90.58 -32.33
CA THR A 263 -1.41 91.21 -33.35
C THR A 263 -1.00 92.62 -32.94
N SER A 264 0.02 93.15 -33.61
CA SER A 264 0.35 94.57 -33.59
C SER A 264 0.26 95.18 -34.99
N GLY A 265 -0.20 96.43 -35.06
CA GLY A 265 -0.30 97.17 -36.32
C GLY A 265 -1.73 97.24 -36.87
N PRO A 266 -1.88 97.39 -38.20
CA PRO A 266 -3.17 97.68 -38.82
C PRO A 266 -4.06 96.45 -39.09
N VAL A 267 -3.54 95.24 -38.91
CA VAL A 267 -4.32 93.99 -39.00
C VAL A 267 -4.53 93.46 -37.58
N GLY A 268 -5.78 93.44 -37.12
CA GLY A 268 -6.25 92.93 -35.85
C GLY A 268 -6.09 91.42 -35.67
N GLY A 269 -6.35 90.98 -34.44
CA GLY A 269 -6.23 89.60 -34.03
C GLY A 269 -7.46 88.77 -34.43
N GLY A 270 -7.68 87.67 -33.74
CA GLY A 270 -8.89 86.87 -33.92
C GLY A 270 -9.01 85.80 -32.84
N GLU A 271 -10.21 85.25 -32.68
CA GLU A 271 -10.49 84.16 -31.75
C GLU A 271 -11.22 83.02 -32.47
N ALA A 272 -10.92 81.78 -32.06
CA ALA A 272 -11.62 80.59 -32.53
C ALA A 272 -11.92 79.65 -31.36
N GLU A 273 -13.13 79.12 -31.34
CA GLU A 273 -13.57 78.16 -30.33
C GLU A 273 -13.80 76.78 -30.93
N ALA A 274 -13.47 75.74 -30.17
CA ALA A 274 -13.81 74.36 -30.49
C ALA A 274 -14.33 73.63 -29.23
N ASP A 275 -15.40 72.85 -29.39
CA ASP A 275 -15.96 72.04 -28.32
C ASP A 275 -15.06 70.84 -28.03
N VAL A 276 -14.75 70.63 -26.75
CA VAL A 276 -13.98 69.48 -26.25
C VAL A 276 -14.98 68.50 -25.65
N ILE A 277 -15.42 67.55 -26.48
CA ILE A 277 -16.39 66.51 -26.11
C ILE A 277 -15.72 65.14 -26.28
N PHE A 278 -15.81 64.29 -25.26
CA PHE A 278 -15.24 62.96 -25.28
C PHE A 278 -16.22 61.92 -25.85
N GLY A 279 -15.76 61.14 -26.82
CA GLY A 279 -16.48 60.00 -27.38
C GLY A 279 -16.07 58.67 -26.76
N ASP A 280 -15.86 57.66 -27.61
CA ASP A 280 -15.29 56.37 -27.20
C ASP A 280 -13.81 56.51 -26.81
N PRO A 281 -13.31 55.66 -25.89
CA PRO A 281 -11.90 55.68 -25.49
C PRO A 281 -10.98 55.43 -26.68
N THR A 282 -9.91 56.23 -26.77
CA THR A 282 -8.89 56.08 -27.81
C THR A 282 -7.92 54.94 -27.49
N THR A 283 -7.75 54.62 -26.20
CA THR A 283 -6.94 53.48 -25.74
C THR A 283 -7.74 52.64 -24.76
N VAL A 284 -7.74 51.33 -24.97
CA VAL A 284 -8.43 50.39 -24.09
C VAL A 284 -7.44 49.38 -23.53
N VAL A 285 -7.42 49.24 -22.21
CA VAL A 285 -6.50 48.36 -21.47
C VAL A 285 -7.30 47.29 -20.74
N ASN A 286 -6.84 46.04 -20.83
CA ASN A 286 -7.44 44.86 -20.22
C ASN A 286 -8.91 44.60 -20.62
N ASP A 287 -9.34 45.08 -21.80
CA ASP A 287 -10.67 44.75 -22.32
C ASP A 287 -10.84 43.24 -22.57
N THR A 288 -9.75 42.61 -22.96
CA THR A 288 -9.58 41.16 -23.00
C THR A 288 -8.39 40.78 -22.13
N ILE A 289 -8.56 39.73 -21.35
CA ILE A 289 -7.50 39.13 -20.55
C ILE A 289 -7.21 37.69 -20.99
N ASN A 290 -6.03 37.18 -20.68
CA ASN A 290 -5.68 35.77 -20.84
C ASN A 290 -5.44 35.14 -19.48
N VAL A 291 -5.90 33.90 -19.29
CA VAL A 291 -5.72 33.16 -18.04
C VAL A 291 -4.77 32.00 -18.28
N SER A 292 -3.80 31.84 -17.39
CA SER A 292 -2.88 30.71 -17.35
C SER A 292 -3.00 29.97 -16.02
N ASP A 293 -2.68 28.69 -16.00
CA ASP A 293 -2.76 27.82 -14.83
C ASP A 293 -1.50 26.99 -14.68
N THR A 294 -1.04 26.79 -13.44
CA THR A 294 0.20 26.06 -13.15
C THR A 294 0.17 24.61 -13.60
N PHE A 295 -1.00 23.97 -13.65
CA PHE A 295 -1.16 22.60 -14.15
C PHE A 295 -1.66 22.55 -15.60
N ALA A 296 -2.77 23.23 -15.90
CA ALA A 296 -3.43 23.14 -17.21
C ALA A 296 -2.76 24.01 -18.30
N GLY A 297 -1.87 24.93 -17.94
CA GLY A 297 -1.23 25.84 -18.88
C GLY A 297 -2.17 26.96 -19.32
N ASN A 298 -2.23 27.26 -20.63
CA ASN A 298 -3.07 28.33 -21.13
C ASN A 298 -4.56 27.92 -21.13
N LEU A 299 -5.39 28.70 -20.44
CA LEU A 299 -6.84 28.50 -20.35
C LEU A 299 -7.64 29.37 -21.34
N GLY A 300 -6.97 30.23 -22.11
CA GLY A 300 -7.57 31.06 -23.15
C GLY A 300 -7.87 32.49 -22.71
N GLY A 301 -8.45 33.25 -23.64
CA GLY A 301 -8.78 34.66 -23.48
C GLY A 301 -10.26 34.91 -23.14
N PHE A 302 -10.51 35.92 -22.32
CA PHE A 302 -11.85 36.34 -21.90
C PHE A 302 -12.05 37.82 -22.20
N SER A 303 -13.05 38.15 -23.01
CA SER A 303 -13.50 39.52 -23.28
C SER A 303 -14.73 39.91 -22.46
N ASP A 304 -15.38 38.92 -21.83
CA ASP A 304 -16.52 39.04 -20.92
C ASP A 304 -16.31 38.12 -19.72
N SER A 305 -17.11 38.29 -18.65
CA SER A 305 -17.15 37.34 -17.54
C SER A 305 -17.46 35.93 -18.02
N GLY A 306 -16.77 34.94 -17.45
CA GLY A 306 -16.91 33.55 -17.87
C GLY A 306 -16.14 32.58 -16.98
N SER A 307 -16.30 31.29 -17.27
CA SER A 307 -15.64 30.22 -16.54
C SER A 307 -15.12 29.14 -17.48
N THR A 308 -14.08 28.44 -17.05
CA THR A 308 -13.55 27.25 -17.72
C THR A 308 -13.30 26.15 -16.70
N GLN A 309 -13.41 24.91 -17.17
CA GLN A 309 -13.27 23.71 -16.35
C GLN A 309 -12.26 22.75 -16.97
N TYR A 310 -11.55 22.04 -16.13
CA TYR A 310 -10.68 20.93 -16.55
C TYR A 310 -10.45 19.97 -15.39
N GLU A 311 -10.05 18.76 -15.73
CA GLU A 311 -9.87 17.67 -14.78
C GLU A 311 -8.39 17.37 -14.55
N ARG A 312 -8.09 16.84 -13.36
CA ARG A 312 -6.81 16.22 -13.04
C ARG A 312 -7.06 14.94 -12.24
N THR A 313 -6.49 13.83 -12.72
CA THR A 313 -6.49 12.56 -12.01
C THR A 313 -5.26 12.47 -11.11
N PHE A 314 -5.47 11.99 -9.89
CA PHE A 314 -4.46 11.73 -8.89
C PHE A 314 -4.46 10.24 -8.56
N SER A 315 -3.27 9.65 -8.48
CA SER A 315 -3.07 8.24 -8.12
C SER A 315 -2.51 8.12 -6.72
N CYS A 316 -2.96 7.14 -5.94
CA CYS A 316 -2.43 6.98 -4.60
C CYS A 316 -0.89 6.76 -4.61
N ASP A 317 -0.40 5.90 -5.49
CA ASP A 317 1.02 5.52 -5.50
C ASP A 317 1.96 6.61 -6.03
N GLY A 318 1.44 7.68 -6.64
CA GLY A 318 2.21 8.76 -7.25
C GLY A 318 1.97 10.16 -6.67
N ASP A 319 0.80 10.39 -6.07
CA ASP A 319 0.32 11.72 -5.75
C ASP A 319 -0.04 11.90 -4.26
N GLU A 320 0.47 11.07 -3.34
CA GLU A 320 0.25 11.27 -1.89
C GLU A 320 0.67 12.68 -1.44
N GLY A 321 -0.19 13.35 -0.67
CA GLY A 321 0.03 14.69 -0.13
C GLY A 321 -0.81 15.79 -0.78
N GLN A 322 -0.42 17.04 -0.53
CA GLN A 322 -1.14 18.24 -0.99
C GLN A 322 -0.61 18.72 -2.35
N HIS A 323 -1.54 19.02 -3.27
CA HIS A 323 -1.27 19.51 -4.62
C HIS A 323 -1.93 20.87 -4.84
N ASP A 324 -1.14 21.93 -4.68
CA ASP A 324 -1.58 23.29 -4.95
C ASP A 324 -1.62 23.57 -6.46
N ASN A 325 -2.64 24.29 -6.89
CA ASN A 325 -2.78 24.70 -8.27
C ASN A 325 -3.30 26.14 -8.36
N THR A 326 -2.63 26.97 -9.17
CA THR A 326 -2.87 28.42 -9.24
C THR A 326 -3.18 28.86 -10.67
N ALA A 327 -4.30 29.55 -10.84
CA ALA A 327 -4.64 30.26 -12.06
C ALA A 327 -4.30 31.75 -11.92
N THR A 328 -3.76 32.35 -12.97
CA THR A 328 -3.29 33.75 -13.01
C THR A 328 -3.77 34.44 -14.27
N ILE A 329 -4.34 35.63 -14.12
CA ILE A 329 -4.60 36.58 -15.20
C ILE A 329 -3.24 37.15 -15.64
N VAL A 330 -2.90 37.00 -16.92
CA VAL A 330 -1.58 37.35 -17.46
C VAL A 330 -1.34 38.86 -17.43
N GLU A 331 -2.34 39.65 -17.78
CA GLU A 331 -2.22 41.11 -17.94
C GLU A 331 -2.18 41.85 -16.60
N THR A 332 -2.90 41.36 -15.58
CA THR A 332 -3.01 42.03 -14.27
C THR A 332 -2.17 41.36 -13.18
N GLY A 333 -1.73 40.12 -13.39
CA GLY A 333 -1.02 39.32 -12.39
C GLY A 333 -1.89 38.84 -11.23
N GLN A 334 -3.21 39.09 -11.25
CA GLN A 334 -4.12 38.58 -10.23
C GLN A 334 -4.25 37.07 -10.35
N SER A 335 -4.28 36.36 -9.22
CA SER A 335 -4.31 34.90 -9.19
C SER A 335 -5.27 34.36 -8.14
N ALA A 336 -5.78 33.16 -8.37
CA ALA A 336 -6.54 32.36 -7.41
C ALA A 336 -6.00 30.93 -7.38
N SER A 337 -6.03 30.30 -6.22
CA SER A 337 -5.46 28.96 -5.99
C SER A 337 -6.48 28.02 -5.37
N ALA A 338 -6.39 26.74 -5.71
CA ALA A 338 -7.15 25.65 -5.09
C ALA A 338 -6.23 24.43 -4.96
N SER A 339 -6.46 23.61 -3.95
CA SER A 339 -5.58 22.50 -3.61
C SER A 339 -6.35 21.19 -3.47
N VAL A 340 -5.73 20.07 -3.85
CA VAL A 340 -6.25 18.73 -3.63
C VAL A 340 -5.32 17.98 -2.68
N THR A 341 -5.86 17.31 -1.67
CA THR A 341 -5.08 16.46 -0.75
C THR A 341 -5.38 14.99 -1.03
N VAL A 342 -4.35 14.17 -1.21
CA VAL A 342 -4.47 12.73 -1.42
C VAL A 342 -3.87 11.99 -0.22
N ASN A 343 -4.70 11.21 0.47
CA ASN A 343 -4.31 10.33 1.57
C ASN A 343 -4.32 8.88 1.09
N CYS A 344 -3.24 8.16 1.38
CA CYS A 344 -3.01 6.82 0.89
C CYS A 344 -3.05 5.76 1.98
N TYR A 345 -3.70 4.65 1.68
CA TYR A 345 -3.86 3.54 2.62
C TYR A 345 -3.53 2.19 2.00
N ALA A 346 -2.94 1.32 2.81
CA ALA A 346 -2.60 -0.05 2.45
C ALA A 346 -3.25 -1.01 3.46
N LEU A 347 -3.70 -2.17 2.99
CA LEU A 347 -4.13 -3.22 3.90
C LEU A 347 -2.92 -3.84 4.60
N THR A 348 -3.12 -4.32 5.82
CA THR A 348 -2.12 -5.11 6.52
C THR A 348 -2.60 -6.54 6.65
N VAL A 349 -1.78 -7.50 6.25
CA VAL A 349 -2.05 -8.93 6.41
C VAL A 349 -1.09 -9.50 7.44
N THR A 350 -1.62 -10.13 8.47
CA THR A 350 -0.84 -10.87 9.48
C THR A 350 -1.33 -12.30 9.59
N LYS A 351 -0.47 -13.18 10.10
CA LYS A 351 -0.71 -14.62 10.05
C LYS A 351 -0.05 -15.34 11.21
N GLU A 352 -0.74 -16.34 11.73
CA GLU A 352 -0.26 -17.32 12.70
C GLU A 352 0.09 -18.62 11.98
N ALA A 353 0.98 -19.44 12.55
CA ALA A 353 1.27 -20.77 12.03
C ALA A 353 1.52 -21.77 13.17
N ASP A 354 0.50 -22.58 13.44
CA ASP A 354 0.54 -23.66 14.42
C ASP A 354 0.77 -24.99 13.71
N THR A 355 1.85 -25.68 14.05
CA THR A 355 2.24 -26.96 13.43
C THR A 355 1.81 -28.16 14.28
N SER A 356 1.50 -29.27 13.63
CA SER A 356 1.15 -30.53 14.30
C SER A 356 1.57 -31.75 13.49
N PHE A 357 1.83 -32.87 14.18
CA PHE A 357 2.08 -34.17 13.56
C PHE A 357 1.69 -35.31 14.50
N ASN A 358 1.54 -36.51 13.95
CA ASN A 358 1.31 -37.73 14.69
C ASN A 358 2.61 -38.50 14.88
N ARG A 359 2.83 -39.07 16.07
CA ARG A 359 3.95 -39.95 16.37
C ARG A 359 3.43 -41.30 16.83
N ILE A 360 3.86 -42.36 16.17
CA ILE A 360 3.61 -43.74 16.61
C ILE A 360 4.89 -44.35 17.15
N TRP A 361 4.79 -45.04 18.28
CA TRP A 361 5.89 -45.74 18.92
C TRP A 361 5.83 -47.23 18.63
N GLU A 362 6.94 -47.79 18.16
CA GLU A 362 7.14 -49.21 17.93
C GLU A 362 8.08 -49.77 19.01
N TRP A 363 7.67 -50.88 19.61
CA TRP A 363 8.39 -51.51 20.73
C TRP A 363 9.00 -52.84 20.33
N THR A 364 10.18 -53.13 20.87
CA THR A 364 10.82 -54.44 20.79
C THR A 364 11.03 -54.99 22.19
N ILE A 365 10.94 -56.31 22.35
CA ILE A 365 11.20 -57.03 23.60
C ILE A 365 12.23 -58.12 23.31
N ASP A 366 13.19 -58.28 24.23
CA ASP A 366 14.23 -59.30 24.22
C ASP A 366 14.24 -59.97 25.58
N LYS A 367 14.21 -61.30 25.60
CA LYS A 367 14.19 -62.11 26.80
C LYS A 367 15.38 -63.06 26.78
N SER A 368 16.13 -63.04 27.88
CA SER A 368 17.23 -63.98 28.08
C SER A 368 17.25 -64.54 29.49
N ALA A 369 17.98 -65.63 29.66
CA ALA A 369 18.36 -66.13 30.97
C ALA A 369 19.84 -66.50 31.02
N ASP A 370 20.39 -66.56 32.23
CA ASP A 370 21.79 -66.94 32.46
C ASP A 370 22.06 -68.44 32.26
N GLN A 371 21.02 -69.26 32.08
CA GLN A 371 21.10 -70.70 31.83
C GLN A 371 20.27 -71.11 30.61
N THR A 372 20.76 -72.11 29.88
CA THR A 372 20.01 -72.81 28.81
C THR A 372 19.80 -74.29 29.15
N ASP A 373 20.74 -74.89 29.89
CA ASP A 373 20.72 -76.29 30.27
C ASP A 373 21.09 -76.46 31.76
N LEU A 374 20.38 -77.33 32.47
CA LEU A 374 20.61 -77.68 33.87
C LEU A 374 20.75 -79.19 34.07
N LEU A 375 21.67 -79.59 34.95
CA LEU A 375 21.77 -80.97 35.45
C LEU A 375 21.64 -80.94 36.97
N LEU A 376 20.58 -81.54 37.50
CA LEU A 376 20.21 -81.47 38.92
C LEU A 376 20.08 -82.87 39.52
N SER A 377 20.40 -82.97 40.81
CA SER A 377 20.06 -84.16 41.62
C SER A 377 18.65 -84.03 42.20
N GLU A 378 18.03 -85.16 42.57
CA GLU A 378 16.75 -85.15 43.28
C GLU A 378 16.80 -84.27 44.54
N GLY A 379 15.83 -83.37 44.69
CA GLY A 379 15.77 -82.38 45.78
C GLY A 379 16.69 -81.16 45.65
N GLN A 380 17.53 -81.07 44.61
CA GLN A 380 18.37 -79.89 44.36
C GLN A 380 17.53 -78.75 43.76
N LEU A 381 17.68 -77.55 44.33
CA LEU A 381 17.18 -76.30 43.77
C LEU A 381 18.32 -75.52 43.08
N PHE A 382 18.05 -74.95 41.91
CA PHE A 382 18.96 -74.06 41.18
C PHE A 382 18.23 -72.79 40.76
N GLN A 383 18.86 -71.63 40.98
CA GLN A 383 18.27 -70.33 40.65
C GLN A 383 18.68 -69.91 39.24
N VAL A 384 17.71 -69.72 38.35
CA VAL A 384 17.91 -69.17 37.01
C VAL A 384 17.53 -67.69 37.03
N ASN A 385 18.40 -66.83 36.52
CA ASN A 385 18.18 -65.38 36.44
C ASN A 385 17.72 -65.01 35.03
N TYR A 386 16.59 -64.33 34.95
CA TYR A 386 16.00 -63.84 33.70
C TYR A 386 16.18 -62.34 33.57
N GLU A 387 16.36 -61.91 32.33
CA GLU A 387 16.38 -60.52 31.90
C GLU A 387 15.34 -60.32 30.80
N VAL A 388 14.50 -59.29 30.95
CA VAL A 388 13.55 -58.85 29.92
C VAL A 388 13.86 -57.39 29.61
N THR A 389 14.33 -57.12 28.39
CA THR A 389 14.73 -55.79 27.95
C THR A 389 13.78 -55.31 26.86
N VAL A 390 13.16 -54.14 27.08
CA VAL A 390 12.30 -53.49 26.10
C VAL A 390 12.94 -52.19 25.58
N ASN A 391 12.69 -51.88 24.32
CA ASN A 391 13.16 -50.65 23.67
C ASN A 391 12.09 -50.10 22.74
N ALA A 392 12.16 -48.81 22.40
CA ALA A 392 11.19 -48.16 21.53
C ALA A 392 11.88 -47.34 20.44
N THR A 393 11.22 -47.25 19.28
CA THR A 393 11.55 -46.32 18.19
C THR A 393 10.28 -45.62 17.72
N SER A 394 10.38 -44.39 17.23
CA SER A 394 9.21 -43.61 16.80
C SER A 394 9.21 -43.33 15.30
N THR A 395 8.02 -43.30 14.69
CA THR A 395 7.81 -42.80 13.33
C THR A 395 6.82 -41.64 13.33
N ASP A 396 7.18 -40.53 12.70
CA ASP A 396 6.39 -39.31 12.61
C ASP A 396 5.63 -39.24 11.27
N SER A 397 4.35 -38.83 11.30
CA SER A 397 3.46 -38.78 10.13
C SER A 397 2.40 -37.68 10.28
N ASN A 398 1.58 -37.45 9.24
CA ASN A 398 0.47 -36.48 9.27
C ASN A 398 0.89 -35.04 9.64
N TYR A 399 2.03 -34.59 9.11
CA TYR A 399 2.47 -33.21 9.26
C TYR A 399 1.41 -32.24 8.73
N ALA A 400 1.06 -31.23 9.53
CA ALA A 400 0.06 -30.24 9.18
C ALA A 400 0.39 -28.88 9.78
N VAL A 401 -0.18 -27.84 9.17
CA VAL A 401 -0.14 -26.46 9.68
C VAL A 401 -1.53 -25.85 9.61
N SER A 402 -1.92 -25.11 10.64
CA SER A 402 -3.15 -24.34 10.68
C SER A 402 -2.93 -23.02 11.41
N GLY A 403 -3.94 -22.15 11.43
CA GLY A 403 -3.89 -20.88 12.14
C GLY A 403 -4.90 -19.89 11.61
N ASN A 404 -4.74 -18.62 11.99
CA ASN A 404 -5.56 -17.52 11.49
C ASN A 404 -4.75 -16.57 10.61
N ILE A 405 -5.42 -16.01 9.62
CA ILE A 405 -5.01 -14.87 8.80
C ILE A 405 -5.87 -13.69 9.22
N PHE A 406 -5.26 -12.53 9.44
CA PHE A 406 -5.98 -11.30 9.76
C PHE A 406 -5.69 -10.24 8.69
N VAL A 407 -6.74 -9.83 7.98
CA VAL A 407 -6.68 -8.72 7.02
C VAL A 407 -7.25 -7.48 7.69
N ASN A 408 -6.40 -6.51 8.00
CA ASN A 408 -6.77 -5.27 8.67
C ASN A 408 -6.87 -4.10 7.68
N ASN A 409 -7.98 -3.37 7.72
CA ASN A 409 -8.18 -2.14 6.95
C ASN A 409 -7.95 -0.90 7.86
N PRO A 410 -6.78 -0.24 7.80
CA PRO A 410 -6.52 0.95 8.60
C PRO A 410 -7.15 2.23 8.01
N ALA A 411 -7.72 2.18 6.80
CA ALA A 411 -8.24 3.36 6.12
C ALA A 411 -9.54 3.88 6.74
N PRO A 412 -9.86 5.19 6.58
CA PRO A 412 -11.16 5.76 6.95
C PRO A 412 -12.28 5.40 5.95
N ILE A 413 -11.96 4.64 4.90
CA ILE A 413 -12.88 4.17 3.86
C ILE A 413 -12.96 2.64 3.85
N ALA A 414 -14.05 2.09 3.30
CA ALA A 414 -14.23 0.65 3.21
C ALA A 414 -13.43 0.04 2.04
N ALA A 415 -12.80 -1.11 2.27
CA ALA A 415 -12.04 -1.88 1.29
C ALA A 415 -12.90 -2.97 0.66
N THR A 416 -12.86 -3.14 -0.66
CA THR A 416 -13.51 -4.28 -1.33
C THR A 416 -12.50 -5.38 -1.61
N LEU A 417 -12.58 -6.49 -0.88
CA LEU A 417 -11.72 -7.66 -1.05
C LEU A 417 -12.31 -8.62 -2.09
N ASN A 418 -11.50 -9.04 -3.06
CA ASN A 418 -11.87 -10.04 -4.06
C ASN A 418 -11.57 -11.47 -3.59
N SER A 419 -10.52 -11.66 -2.81
CA SER A 419 -10.15 -12.98 -2.26
C SER A 419 -9.13 -12.87 -1.13
N VAL A 420 -9.05 -13.93 -0.33
CA VAL A 420 -7.89 -14.24 0.52
C VAL A 420 -7.41 -15.63 0.15
N SER A 421 -6.14 -15.76 -0.23
CA SER A 421 -5.47 -17.02 -0.55
C SER A 421 -4.31 -17.26 0.40
N ASP A 422 -3.84 -18.50 0.48
CA ASP A 422 -2.74 -18.88 1.36
C ASP A 422 -1.94 -20.04 0.76
N VAL A 423 -0.62 -19.87 0.70
CA VAL A 423 0.30 -20.82 0.07
C VAL A 423 1.50 -21.08 0.98
N VAL A 424 1.68 -22.36 1.33
CA VAL A 424 2.88 -22.84 2.03
C VAL A 424 3.94 -23.22 1.00
N SER A 425 5.16 -22.71 1.17
CA SER A 425 6.27 -23.00 0.26
C SER A 425 6.57 -24.51 0.15
N PRO A 426 6.93 -25.04 -1.04
CA PRO A 426 7.12 -24.29 -2.28
C PRO A 426 5.81 -23.87 -2.95
N ASP A 427 4.80 -24.74 -3.03
CA ASP A 427 3.53 -24.50 -3.75
C ASP A 427 2.39 -25.37 -3.20
N ILE A 428 2.17 -25.33 -1.87
CA ILE A 428 1.09 -26.08 -1.20
C ILE A 428 -0.05 -25.11 -0.87
N ASP A 429 -1.14 -25.18 -1.62
CA ASP A 429 -2.33 -24.38 -1.38
C ASP A 429 -3.01 -24.80 -0.06
N ALA A 430 -3.20 -23.84 0.84
CA ALA A 430 -3.94 -24.04 2.06
C ALA A 430 -5.44 -23.76 1.86
N VAL A 431 -6.28 -24.48 2.61
CA VAL A 431 -7.73 -24.24 2.61
C VAL A 431 -8.04 -23.06 3.51
N VAL A 432 -8.49 -21.94 2.93
CA VAL A 432 -8.86 -20.71 3.66
C VAL A 432 -10.38 -20.63 3.86
N GLN A 433 -10.81 -20.18 5.05
CA GLN A 433 -12.21 -20.04 5.47
C GLN A 433 -12.42 -18.70 6.19
N CYS A 434 -13.08 -17.73 5.55
CA CYS A 434 -13.23 -16.35 6.07
C CYS A 434 -14.61 -16.01 6.67
N SER A 435 -15.53 -16.97 6.87
CA SER A 435 -16.93 -16.74 7.33
C SER A 435 -17.73 -15.66 6.55
N VAL A 436 -17.21 -15.20 5.42
CA VAL A 436 -17.81 -14.22 4.50
C VAL A 436 -17.78 -14.78 3.08
N THR A 437 -18.57 -14.19 2.19
CA THR A 437 -18.53 -14.48 0.75
C THR A 437 -17.81 -13.36 0.03
N PHE A 438 -16.82 -13.69 -0.80
CA PHE A 438 -16.16 -12.72 -1.65
C PHE A 438 -16.94 -12.51 -2.97
N PRO A 439 -16.93 -11.28 -3.55
CA PRO A 439 -16.27 -10.09 -3.05
C PRO A 439 -16.92 -9.57 -1.75
N TYR A 440 -16.09 -9.10 -0.81
CA TYR A 440 -16.49 -8.68 0.54
C TYR A 440 -16.03 -7.26 0.84
N THR A 441 -16.94 -6.42 1.33
CA THR A 441 -16.62 -5.05 1.76
C THR A 441 -16.21 -5.06 3.23
N LEU A 442 -14.91 -4.87 3.50
CA LEU A 442 -14.35 -4.70 4.84
C LEU A 442 -14.44 -3.23 5.24
N ALA A 443 -15.16 -2.93 6.32
CA ALA A 443 -15.40 -1.54 6.74
C ALA A 443 -14.11 -0.83 7.20
N ALA A 444 -14.18 0.49 7.31
CA ALA A 444 -13.08 1.33 7.80
C ALA A 444 -12.68 0.93 9.23
N GLY A 445 -11.39 0.68 9.46
CA GLY A 445 -10.85 0.28 10.77
C GLY A 445 -11.10 -1.18 11.18
N ASP A 446 -11.82 -1.98 10.38
CA ASP A 446 -12.16 -3.36 10.72
C ASP A 446 -11.05 -4.36 10.35
N THR A 447 -11.10 -5.53 10.99
CA THR A 447 -10.23 -6.68 10.68
C THR A 447 -11.08 -7.90 10.29
N LEU A 448 -10.75 -8.53 9.18
CA LEU A 448 -11.33 -9.81 8.74
C LEU A 448 -10.43 -10.98 9.18
N PRO A 449 -10.89 -11.84 10.11
CA PRO A 449 -10.21 -13.10 10.43
C PRO A 449 -10.60 -14.20 9.44
N CYS A 450 -9.61 -14.96 8.97
CA CYS A 450 -9.80 -16.18 8.17
C CYS A 450 -9.02 -17.33 8.79
N ALA A 451 -9.68 -18.45 9.08
CA ALA A 451 -8.98 -19.66 9.47
C ALA A 451 -8.36 -20.32 8.23
N TYR A 452 -7.21 -20.96 8.38
CA TYR A 452 -6.61 -21.76 7.32
C TYR A 452 -6.07 -23.09 7.84
N SER A 453 -5.92 -24.07 6.94
CA SER A 453 -5.22 -25.34 7.23
C SER A 453 -4.61 -25.96 5.98
N ALA A 454 -3.49 -26.65 6.15
CA ALA A 454 -2.81 -27.41 5.10
C ALA A 454 -2.18 -28.70 5.67
N VAL A 455 -2.19 -29.75 4.85
CA VAL A 455 -1.42 -30.98 5.10
C VAL A 455 -0.07 -30.84 4.41
N LEU A 456 1.01 -31.22 5.11
CA LEU A 456 2.39 -31.08 4.66
C LEU A 456 3.00 -32.47 4.38
N PRO A 457 3.91 -32.57 3.40
CA PRO A 457 4.49 -33.87 3.03
C PRO A 457 5.54 -34.37 4.03
N ASP A 458 6.16 -33.48 4.80
CA ASP A 458 7.25 -33.77 5.73
C ASP A 458 7.42 -32.62 6.77
N ASN A 459 8.44 -32.72 7.62
CA ASN A 459 8.79 -31.74 8.65
C ASN A 459 9.77 -30.64 8.20
N ALA A 460 10.06 -30.50 6.91
CA ALA A 460 10.98 -29.47 6.45
C ALA A 460 10.45 -28.05 6.78
N ASP A 461 11.36 -27.17 7.19
CA ASP A 461 11.05 -25.77 7.44
C ASP A 461 10.50 -25.12 6.17
N ARG A 462 9.38 -24.40 6.31
CA ARG A 462 8.67 -23.73 5.23
C ARG A 462 8.27 -22.32 5.62
N THR A 463 7.86 -21.54 4.64
CA THR A 463 7.20 -20.25 4.85
C THR A 463 5.77 -20.37 4.37
N ASN A 464 4.80 -19.98 5.19
CA ASN A 464 3.42 -19.86 4.77
C ASN A 464 3.08 -18.39 4.50
N THR A 465 2.52 -18.09 3.35
CA THR A 465 2.21 -16.72 2.91
C THR A 465 0.74 -16.59 2.55
N ALA A 466 0.04 -15.72 3.28
CA ALA A 466 -1.31 -15.32 2.97
C ALA A 466 -1.29 -14.08 2.07
N THR A 467 -2.22 -14.02 1.12
CA THR A 467 -2.41 -12.89 0.22
C THR A 467 -3.87 -12.46 0.23
N ALA A 468 -4.13 -11.19 0.54
CA ALA A 468 -5.43 -10.55 0.39
C ALA A 468 -5.42 -9.69 -0.88
N THR A 469 -6.37 -9.92 -1.77
CA THR A 469 -6.50 -9.19 -3.05
C THR A 469 -7.58 -8.11 -2.91
N LEU A 470 -7.16 -6.85 -2.94
CA LEU A 470 -8.03 -5.69 -2.94
C LEU A 470 -8.49 -5.36 -4.37
N GLN A 471 -9.76 -5.01 -4.55
CA GLN A 471 -10.29 -4.41 -5.77
C GLN A 471 -9.93 -2.92 -5.80
N ASN A 472 -9.25 -2.49 -6.87
CA ASN A 472 -8.94 -1.07 -7.07
C ASN A 472 -10.03 -0.34 -7.85
N PHE A 473 -10.11 0.98 -7.66
CA PHE A 473 -11.08 1.86 -8.31
C PHE A 473 -10.46 3.13 -8.88
N ASP A 474 -10.96 3.55 -10.03
CA ASP A 474 -10.81 4.91 -10.55
C ASP A 474 -12.08 5.69 -10.23
N TYR A 475 -11.97 6.70 -9.37
CA TYR A 475 -13.07 7.58 -8.98
C TYR A 475 -13.13 8.81 -9.90
N ASP A 476 -14.32 9.14 -10.40
CA ASP A 476 -14.57 10.39 -11.12
C ASP A 476 -14.77 11.58 -10.16
N SER A 477 -14.99 12.79 -10.71
CA SER A 477 -15.20 14.02 -9.93
C SER A 477 -16.50 14.05 -9.13
N GLU A 478 -17.42 13.12 -9.37
CA GLU A 478 -18.63 12.91 -8.56
C GLU A 478 -18.40 11.87 -7.43
N GLY A 479 -17.20 11.27 -7.37
CA GLY A 479 -16.84 10.24 -6.40
C GLY A 479 -17.34 8.84 -6.76
N VAL A 480 -17.73 8.60 -8.02
CA VAL A 480 -18.19 7.30 -8.48
C VAL A 480 -16.99 6.45 -8.90
N GLY A 481 -16.77 5.35 -8.18
CA GLY A 481 -15.68 4.42 -8.46
C GLY A 481 -16.00 3.43 -9.58
N THR A 482 -15.11 3.35 -10.58
CA THR A 482 -15.11 2.30 -11.61
C THR A 482 -14.01 1.28 -11.30
N PRO A 483 -14.30 -0.03 -11.19
CA PRO A 483 -13.27 -1.04 -10.93
C PRO A 483 -12.14 -1.02 -11.97
N ASN A 484 -10.89 -0.92 -11.51
CA ASN A 484 -9.70 -0.94 -12.37
C ASN A 484 -8.55 -1.72 -11.73
N GLY A 485 -8.47 -3.02 -12.01
CA GLY A 485 -7.38 -3.87 -11.53
C GLY A 485 -7.50 -4.26 -10.06
N THR A 486 -6.40 -4.77 -9.49
CA THR A 486 -6.33 -5.27 -8.11
C THR A 486 -4.94 -5.06 -7.53
N THR A 487 -4.86 -4.92 -6.21
CA THR A 487 -3.60 -4.83 -5.46
C THR A 487 -3.55 -5.94 -4.41
N ASP A 488 -2.44 -6.66 -4.37
CA ASP A 488 -2.22 -7.75 -3.41
C ASP A 488 -1.43 -7.26 -2.20
N PHE A 489 -1.88 -7.66 -1.01
CA PHE A 489 -1.19 -7.45 0.25
C PHE A 489 -0.90 -8.81 0.88
N SER A 490 0.32 -9.01 1.39
CA SER A 490 0.74 -10.31 1.91
C SER A 490 1.29 -10.25 3.32
N GLY A 491 1.16 -11.37 4.03
CA GLY A 491 1.73 -11.61 5.34
C GLY A 491 2.20 -13.05 5.46
N SER A 492 3.37 -13.27 6.08
CA SER A 492 3.98 -14.59 6.16
C SER A 492 4.29 -15.01 7.58
N ALA A 493 4.28 -16.33 7.82
CA ALA A 493 4.70 -16.97 9.06
C ALA A 493 5.62 -18.16 8.78
N ASN A 494 6.56 -18.42 9.67
CA ASN A 494 7.42 -19.59 9.59
C ASN A 494 6.65 -20.85 9.97
N VAL A 495 6.90 -21.93 9.24
CA VAL A 495 6.38 -23.26 9.54
C VAL A 495 7.57 -24.11 9.95
N ASP A 496 7.71 -24.34 11.25
CA ASP A 496 8.71 -25.22 11.83
C ASP A 496 8.05 -26.16 12.86
N PHE A 497 8.71 -27.27 13.14
CA PHE A 497 8.17 -28.32 14.02
C PHE A 497 8.81 -28.34 15.41
N SER A 498 9.55 -27.29 15.78
CA SER A 498 10.27 -27.25 17.07
C SER A 498 9.33 -27.18 18.28
N ASN A 499 8.16 -26.55 18.11
CA ASN A 499 7.11 -26.43 19.12
C ASN A 499 5.77 -27.01 18.61
N ALA A 500 5.83 -27.97 17.69
CA ALA A 500 4.63 -28.58 17.11
C ALA A 500 3.82 -29.31 18.18
N THR A 501 2.49 -29.30 18.01
CA THR A 501 1.61 -30.18 18.77
C THR A 501 1.81 -31.62 18.29
N VAL A 502 2.28 -32.49 19.19
CA VAL A 502 2.52 -33.91 18.89
C VAL A 502 1.33 -34.73 19.39
N ILE A 503 0.70 -35.48 18.50
CA ILE A 503 -0.33 -36.46 18.84
C ILE A 503 0.37 -37.83 18.88
N GLU A 504 0.65 -38.33 20.08
CA GLU A 504 1.33 -39.61 20.27
C GLU A 504 0.32 -40.77 20.30
N SER A 505 0.79 -41.94 19.87
CA SER A 505 0.10 -43.22 20.05
C SER A 505 1.11 -44.32 20.37
N ASP A 506 0.70 -45.24 21.25
CA ASP A 506 1.49 -46.38 21.73
C ASP A 506 2.75 -45.97 22.52
N GLU A 507 2.74 -44.78 23.12
CA GLU A 507 3.86 -44.24 23.89
C GLU A 507 4.16 -45.01 25.18
N CYS A 508 3.30 -45.95 25.59
CA CYS A 508 3.54 -46.83 26.72
C CYS A 508 3.16 -48.29 26.42
N ILE A 509 3.88 -49.22 27.05
CA ILE A 509 3.58 -50.66 27.03
C ILE A 509 3.45 -51.22 28.44
N ASP A 510 2.55 -52.18 28.61
CA ASP A 510 2.47 -53.02 29.80
C ASP A 510 3.20 -54.35 29.53
N VAL A 511 4.27 -54.62 30.28
CA VAL A 511 5.12 -55.81 30.12
C VAL A 511 4.69 -56.89 31.11
N ASN A 512 4.48 -58.10 30.60
CA ASN A 512 4.08 -59.27 31.36
C ASN A 512 5.03 -60.44 31.10
N ASP A 513 4.97 -61.41 31.99
CA ASP A 513 5.73 -62.64 31.91
C ASP A 513 4.87 -63.82 32.37
N THR A 514 5.00 -64.97 31.70
CA THR A 514 4.15 -66.13 31.97
C THR A 514 4.36 -66.72 33.36
N ASN A 515 5.52 -66.51 34.00
CA ASN A 515 5.83 -67.09 35.30
C ASN A 515 5.67 -66.09 36.46
N VAL A 516 5.97 -64.80 36.24
CA VAL A 516 5.92 -63.79 37.30
C VAL A 516 4.78 -62.77 37.13
N GLY A 517 4.04 -62.82 36.02
CA GLY A 517 2.93 -61.92 35.74
C GLY A 517 3.41 -60.53 35.31
N PHE A 518 2.69 -59.49 35.74
CA PHE A 518 2.97 -58.11 35.36
C PHE A 518 4.31 -57.61 35.92
N LEU A 519 5.22 -57.22 35.03
CA LEU A 519 6.55 -56.69 35.36
C LEU A 519 6.52 -55.17 35.56
N GLY A 520 5.72 -54.47 34.78
CA GLY A 520 5.56 -53.02 34.88
C GLY A 520 5.14 -52.36 33.57
N THR A 521 4.72 -51.10 33.66
CA THR A 521 4.50 -50.23 32.49
C THR A 521 5.80 -49.51 32.15
N VAL A 522 6.13 -49.42 30.86
CA VAL A 522 7.29 -48.65 30.35
C VAL A 522 6.79 -47.65 29.33
N CYS A 523 7.14 -46.38 29.50
CA CYS A 523 6.80 -45.33 28.55
C CYS A 523 8.03 -44.82 27.78
N ALA A 524 7.81 -44.32 26.58
CA ALA A 524 8.85 -43.88 25.65
C ALA A 524 9.64 -42.64 26.13
N ASN A 525 9.07 -41.88 27.06
CA ASN A 525 9.73 -40.75 27.72
C ASN A 525 10.68 -41.17 28.87
N GLU A 526 10.74 -42.47 29.20
CA GLU A 526 11.67 -43.02 30.16
C GLU A 526 13.06 -43.28 29.53
N VAL A 527 14.03 -43.68 30.37
CA VAL A 527 15.35 -44.11 29.89
C VAL A 527 15.23 -45.50 29.28
N LEU A 528 15.45 -45.58 27.96
CA LEU A 528 15.45 -46.82 27.18
C LEU A 528 16.86 -47.20 26.68
N PRO A 529 17.17 -48.49 26.50
CA PRO A 529 16.31 -49.64 26.77
C PRO A 529 16.07 -49.86 28.28
N LYS A 530 14.89 -50.39 28.63
CA LYS A 530 14.48 -50.68 30.01
C LYS A 530 14.58 -52.18 30.27
N THR A 531 15.25 -52.53 31.36
CA THR A 531 15.48 -53.93 31.72
C THR A 531 14.78 -54.29 33.03
N PHE A 532 14.01 -55.38 33.00
CA PHE A 532 13.46 -56.06 34.16
C PHE A 532 14.28 -57.32 34.45
N THR A 533 14.65 -57.52 35.70
CA THR A 533 15.38 -58.71 36.14
C THR A 533 14.61 -59.43 37.24
N TYR A 534 14.52 -60.75 37.15
CA TYR A 534 13.96 -61.59 38.21
C TYR A 534 14.60 -62.99 38.14
N SER A 535 14.28 -63.84 39.11
CA SER A 535 14.83 -65.20 39.14
C SER A 535 13.73 -66.22 39.46
N LEU A 536 13.90 -67.44 38.97
CA LEU A 536 13.05 -68.58 39.27
C LEU A 536 13.88 -69.74 39.82
N TRP A 537 13.38 -70.44 40.83
CA TRP A 537 13.99 -71.65 41.37
C TRP A 537 13.50 -72.89 40.62
N PHE A 538 14.44 -73.62 40.01
CA PHE A 538 14.21 -74.88 39.30
C PHE A 538 14.59 -76.06 40.20
N GLY A 539 13.78 -77.11 40.23
CA GLY A 539 14.18 -78.36 40.88
C GLY A 539 13.04 -79.37 41.05
N ALA A 540 13.41 -80.63 41.32
CA ALA A 540 12.47 -81.66 41.73
C ALA A 540 12.17 -81.55 43.24
N HIS A 541 11.62 -80.41 43.65
CA HIS A 541 11.31 -80.07 45.03
C HIS A 541 10.02 -79.25 45.12
N PRO A 542 9.17 -79.41 46.16
CA PRO A 542 7.90 -78.67 46.29
C PRO A 542 8.04 -77.15 46.38
N ASP A 543 9.20 -76.66 46.82
CA ASP A 543 9.51 -75.22 46.95
C ASP A 543 10.11 -74.61 45.67
N ALA A 544 10.18 -75.36 44.56
CA ALA A 544 10.61 -74.82 43.27
C ALA A 544 9.51 -73.96 42.64
N ASP A 545 9.89 -72.83 42.05
CA ASP A 545 9.00 -72.03 41.19
C ASP A 545 8.70 -72.79 39.88
N VAL A 546 9.70 -73.53 39.38
CA VAL A 546 9.58 -74.46 38.25
C VAL A 546 9.84 -75.87 38.75
N VAL A 547 8.77 -76.62 39.00
CA VAL A 547 8.82 -78.00 39.50
C VAL A 547 9.21 -78.94 38.36
N LEU A 548 10.31 -79.68 38.57
CA LEU A 548 10.85 -80.63 37.60
C LEU A 548 10.53 -82.08 38.00
N GLU A 549 10.33 -82.94 37.01
CA GLU A 549 10.21 -84.39 37.19
C GLU A 549 11.57 -85.10 36.97
N CYS A 550 11.69 -86.34 37.44
CA CYS A 550 12.87 -87.16 37.17
C CYS A 550 13.03 -87.38 35.65
N GLY A 551 14.25 -87.21 35.12
CA GLY A 551 14.53 -87.28 33.69
C GLY A 551 14.59 -85.90 33.03
N ASP A 552 14.33 -85.85 31.72
CA ASP A 552 14.43 -84.63 30.91
C ASP A 552 13.17 -83.76 31.05
N ASN A 553 13.38 -82.47 31.27
CA ASN A 553 12.36 -81.43 31.40
C ASN A 553 12.69 -80.27 30.45
N THR A 554 11.64 -79.58 30.00
CA THR A 554 11.76 -78.36 29.20
C THR A 554 10.80 -77.33 29.77
N HIS A 555 11.33 -76.14 30.10
CA HIS A 555 10.54 -75.01 30.58
C HIS A 555 10.76 -73.80 29.68
N THR A 556 9.70 -73.38 29.00
CA THR A 556 9.70 -72.15 28.20
C THR A 556 9.07 -71.04 29.00
N ASN A 557 9.82 -69.94 29.16
CA ASN A 557 9.35 -68.74 29.81
C ASN A 557 9.16 -67.66 28.75
N VAL A 558 8.00 -67.02 28.70
CA VAL A 558 7.64 -66.04 27.67
C VAL A 558 7.38 -64.70 28.35
N ALA A 559 7.98 -63.64 27.83
CA ALA A 559 7.64 -62.27 28.19
C ALA A 559 6.97 -61.59 27.00
N ASP A 560 5.91 -60.85 27.26
CA ASP A 560 5.11 -60.15 26.26
C ASP A 560 4.83 -58.70 26.68
N PHE A 561 4.42 -57.88 25.72
CA PHE A 561 3.92 -56.54 25.99
C PHE A 561 2.62 -56.25 25.26
N VAL A 562 1.87 -55.28 25.76
CA VAL A 562 0.69 -54.71 25.10
C VAL A 562 0.79 -53.18 25.12
N THR A 563 0.62 -52.52 23.96
CA THR A 563 0.62 -51.05 23.88
C THR A 563 -0.68 -50.43 24.40
N ASN A 564 -0.60 -49.19 24.90
CA ASN A 564 -1.71 -48.53 25.59
C ASN A 564 -2.86 -48.07 24.69
N ASP A 565 -2.63 -47.75 23.40
CA ASP A 565 -3.66 -47.18 22.53
C ASP A 565 -4.20 -48.18 21.52
N THR A 566 -3.32 -48.82 20.74
CA THR A 566 -3.74 -49.75 19.69
C THR A 566 -3.90 -51.19 20.18
N GLY A 567 -3.31 -51.52 21.33
CA GLY A 567 -3.27 -52.89 21.86
C GLY A 567 -2.36 -53.81 21.04
N ALA A 568 -1.38 -53.25 20.33
CA ALA A 568 -0.36 -54.03 19.63
C ALA A 568 0.47 -54.82 20.64
N THR A 569 0.88 -56.03 20.25
CA THR A 569 1.61 -56.95 21.11
C THR A 569 2.93 -57.38 20.49
N GLY A 570 3.90 -57.71 21.33
CA GLY A 570 5.11 -58.42 20.95
C GLY A 570 5.58 -59.30 22.10
N ASP A 571 6.26 -60.39 21.78
CA ASP A 571 6.74 -61.37 22.75
C ASP A 571 8.13 -61.87 22.41
N ASP A 572 8.84 -62.34 23.42
CA ASP A 572 10.07 -63.12 23.28
C ASP A 572 10.16 -64.19 24.38
N ASP A 573 10.79 -65.31 24.07
CA ASP A 573 10.85 -66.48 24.94
C ASP A 573 12.27 -66.97 25.20
N HIS A 574 12.48 -67.53 26.39
CA HIS A 574 13.71 -68.23 26.71
C HIS A 574 13.39 -69.60 27.30
N THR A 575 13.96 -70.63 26.71
CA THR A 575 13.75 -72.02 27.10
C THR A 575 14.95 -72.58 27.87
N VAL A 576 14.69 -73.18 29.02
CA VAL A 576 15.66 -73.91 29.84
C VAL A 576 15.35 -75.40 29.79
N ASN A 577 16.31 -76.20 29.36
CA ASN A 577 16.23 -77.66 29.44
C ASN A 577 16.87 -78.12 30.75
N ALA A 578 16.27 -79.07 31.45
CA ALA A 578 16.80 -79.57 32.72
C ALA A 578 16.69 -81.09 32.82
N ASN A 579 17.77 -81.76 33.22
CA ASN A 579 17.76 -83.20 33.53
C ASN A 579 17.89 -83.42 35.05
N VAL A 580 16.99 -84.22 35.63
CA VAL A 580 17.04 -84.59 37.06
C VAL A 580 17.35 -86.07 37.24
N SER A 581 18.42 -86.38 37.96
CA SER A 581 18.83 -87.77 38.28
C SER A 581 18.31 -88.25 39.64
N CYS A 582 17.47 -89.29 39.67
CA CYS A 582 16.81 -89.83 40.89
C CYS A 582 17.26 -91.28 41.23
N GLN A 583 17.35 -91.65 42.51
CA GLN A 583 17.74 -93.01 42.98
C GLN A 583 16.52 -93.93 43.20
N GLN A 584 16.61 -95.23 42.89
CA GLN A 584 15.50 -96.21 43.02
C GLN A 584 15.89 -97.50 43.77
N GLY A 585 14.93 -98.20 44.39
CA GLY A 585 15.10 -99.49 45.08
C GLY A 585 15.52 -99.38 46.55
N CYS A 586 16.04 -100.46 47.14
CA CYS A 586 16.66 -100.49 48.48
C CYS A 586 17.60 -101.70 48.58
N THR A 587 18.56 -101.67 49.52
CA THR A 587 19.58 -102.71 49.69
C THR A 587 19.28 -103.65 50.85
N LEU A 588 19.73 -104.89 50.75
CA LEU A 588 19.62 -105.97 51.73
C LEU A 588 21.01 -106.52 52.10
N THR A 589 21.21 -106.90 53.35
CA THR A 589 22.53 -107.32 53.87
C THR A 589 23.01 -108.68 53.32
N PRO A 590 24.32 -108.97 53.38
CA PRO A 590 24.83 -110.34 53.15
C PRO A 590 24.17 -111.41 54.04
N GLY A 591 23.73 -111.02 55.24
CA GLY A 591 23.00 -111.90 56.16
C GLY A 591 21.63 -112.31 55.62
N TYR A 592 20.88 -111.36 55.06
CA TYR A 592 19.61 -111.62 54.39
C TYR A 592 19.80 -112.61 53.24
N TRP A 593 20.69 -112.30 52.31
CA TRP A 593 20.92 -113.14 51.13
C TRP A 593 21.36 -114.55 51.49
N LYS A 594 22.17 -114.69 52.55
CA LYS A 594 22.63 -115.99 53.07
C LYS A 594 21.48 -116.93 53.51
N THR A 595 20.39 -116.41 54.08
CA THR A 595 19.28 -117.23 54.59
C THR A 595 18.13 -117.41 53.60
N HIS A 596 18.01 -116.54 52.58
CA HIS A 596 16.90 -116.51 51.60
C HIS A 596 17.25 -117.17 50.25
N SER A 597 18.27 -118.02 50.23
CA SER A 597 18.63 -118.87 49.08
C SER A 597 17.85 -120.19 49.05
N GLU A 598 17.93 -120.95 47.96
CA GLU A 598 17.28 -122.27 47.80
C GLU A 598 17.72 -123.34 48.83
N PHE A 599 18.83 -123.11 49.55
CA PHE A 599 19.35 -123.98 50.62
C PHE A 599 19.17 -123.41 52.02
N GLY A 600 18.73 -122.15 52.11
CA GLY A 600 18.59 -121.42 53.36
C GLY A 600 17.32 -121.79 54.15
N PRO A 601 17.25 -121.46 55.46
CA PRO A 601 16.10 -121.76 56.30
C PRO A 601 14.95 -120.74 56.19
N ALA A 602 15.16 -119.60 55.51
CA ALA A 602 14.16 -118.53 55.34
C ALA A 602 13.41 -118.67 54.00
N PRO A 603 12.32 -117.91 53.76
CA PRO A 603 11.63 -117.90 52.47
C PRO A 603 12.61 -117.62 51.31
N TYR A 604 12.43 -118.32 50.21
CA TYR A 604 13.26 -118.14 49.03
C TYR A 604 13.01 -116.76 48.39
N ASP A 605 14.07 -116.02 48.10
CA ASP A 605 14.02 -114.81 47.28
C ASP A 605 14.36 -115.15 45.82
N ASP A 606 13.43 -114.85 44.91
CA ASP A 606 13.52 -115.19 43.50
C ASP A 606 14.71 -114.51 42.79
N THR A 607 15.32 -113.46 43.38
CA THR A 607 16.54 -112.81 42.88
C THR A 607 17.69 -113.81 42.71
N TRP A 608 17.76 -114.85 43.55
CA TRP A 608 18.76 -115.91 43.40
C TRP A 608 18.67 -116.60 42.04
N ALA A 609 17.49 -116.70 41.43
CA ALA A 609 17.29 -117.31 40.10
C ALA A 609 17.92 -116.49 38.96
N SER A 610 18.26 -115.23 39.21
CA SER A 610 18.97 -114.36 38.27
C SER A 610 20.45 -114.73 38.13
N LEU A 611 21.01 -115.53 39.05
CA LEU A 611 22.36 -116.09 38.91
C LEU A 611 22.36 -117.37 38.05
N PRO A 612 23.42 -117.64 37.26
CA PRO A 612 23.44 -118.73 36.27
C PRO A 612 23.05 -120.11 36.78
N ASN A 613 23.36 -120.45 38.04
CA ASN A 613 22.96 -121.70 38.68
C ASN A 613 22.42 -121.45 40.10
N GLY A 614 21.67 -120.35 40.31
CA GLY A 614 21.14 -120.03 41.62
C GLY A 614 22.25 -119.88 42.68
N ALA A 615 21.97 -120.35 43.90
CA ALA A 615 22.94 -120.33 45.00
C ALA A 615 24.09 -121.32 44.81
N ASN A 616 23.93 -122.29 43.88
CA ASN A 616 24.98 -123.20 43.42
C ASN A 616 25.95 -122.59 42.40
N THR A 617 25.76 -121.33 41.97
CA THR A 617 26.71 -120.64 41.11
C THR A 617 28.11 -120.69 41.73
N THR A 618 29.12 -121.16 40.97
CA THR A 618 30.50 -121.22 41.46
C THR A 618 31.02 -119.80 41.68
N PHE A 619 31.50 -119.50 42.89
CA PHE A 619 32.08 -118.20 43.22
C PHE A 619 33.52 -118.12 42.70
N PHE A 620 33.68 -117.63 41.47
CA PHE A 620 34.97 -117.44 40.80
C PHE A 620 35.93 -118.64 40.98
N SER A 621 37.23 -118.38 41.16
CA SER A 621 38.26 -119.42 41.33
C SER A 621 38.35 -119.97 42.77
N SER A 622 37.29 -119.87 43.58
CA SER A 622 37.30 -120.33 44.98
C SER A 622 37.10 -121.83 45.16
N SER A 623 36.62 -122.52 44.11
CA SER A 623 36.10 -123.90 44.19
C SER A 623 34.91 -124.07 45.14
N GLN A 624 34.27 -122.98 45.57
CA GLN A 624 33.05 -122.96 46.36
C GLN A 624 31.90 -122.31 45.57
N THR A 625 30.66 -122.65 45.89
CA THR A 625 29.48 -121.93 45.39
C THR A 625 29.24 -120.63 46.16
N TYR A 626 28.44 -119.71 45.62
CA TYR A 626 28.00 -118.49 46.29
C TYR A 626 27.42 -118.80 47.67
N TYR A 627 26.57 -119.85 47.78
CA TYR A 627 26.05 -120.34 49.05
C TYR A 627 27.19 -120.77 50.00
N GLN A 628 28.10 -121.63 49.54
CA GLN A 628 29.21 -122.12 50.37
C GLN A 628 30.12 -120.97 50.84
N VAL A 629 30.31 -119.93 50.03
CA VAL A 629 31.07 -118.74 50.38
C VAL A 629 30.39 -117.96 51.51
N LEU A 630 29.09 -117.67 51.42
CA LEU A 630 28.33 -116.99 52.49
C LEU A 630 28.29 -117.79 53.81
N TRP A 631 28.36 -119.12 53.72
CA TRP A 631 28.45 -120.01 54.89
C TRP A 631 29.89 -120.23 55.40
N THR A 632 30.90 -119.80 54.66
CA THR A 632 32.30 -119.84 55.10
C THR A 632 32.60 -118.62 55.98
N ALA A 633 32.93 -118.86 57.25
CA ALA A 633 33.33 -117.81 58.17
C ALA A 633 34.65 -117.16 57.69
N PRO A 634 34.71 -115.84 57.48
CA PRO A 634 35.90 -115.22 56.88
C PRO A 634 37.20 -115.39 57.68
N GLN A 635 37.13 -115.51 59.02
CA GLN A 635 38.27 -115.75 59.93
C GLN A 635 39.53 -114.89 59.63
N GLY A 636 39.33 -113.62 59.20
CA GLY A 636 40.41 -112.69 58.87
C GLY A 636 40.99 -112.81 57.45
N ASN A 637 40.48 -113.74 56.64
CA ASN A 637 40.80 -113.86 55.21
C ASN A 637 40.05 -112.79 54.41
N ALA A 638 40.80 -111.84 53.85
CA ALA A 638 40.25 -110.69 53.13
C ALA A 638 39.44 -111.09 51.86
N TYR A 639 39.70 -112.27 51.30
CA TYR A 639 38.91 -112.79 50.17
C TYR A 639 37.45 -113.00 50.56
N TYR A 640 37.21 -113.68 51.69
CA TYR A 640 35.86 -113.98 52.15
C TYR A 640 35.13 -112.76 52.71
N ILE A 641 35.86 -111.77 53.26
CA ILE A 641 35.29 -110.49 53.69
C ILE A 641 34.68 -109.76 52.49
N LEU A 642 35.47 -109.53 51.43
CA LEU A 642 34.96 -108.92 50.20
C LEU A 642 33.88 -109.79 49.56
N ALA A 643 34.02 -111.12 49.61
CA ALA A 643 33.10 -112.00 48.91
C ALA A 643 31.68 -111.93 49.49
N HIS A 644 31.54 -111.78 50.82
CA HIS A 644 30.23 -111.61 51.45
C HIS A 644 29.57 -110.30 50.98
N ALA A 645 30.30 -109.19 50.99
CA ALA A 645 29.79 -107.89 50.53
C ALA A 645 29.52 -107.88 49.01
N TYR A 646 30.37 -108.52 48.21
CA TYR A 646 30.18 -108.61 46.76
C TYR A 646 28.91 -109.35 46.38
N ILE A 647 28.70 -110.53 46.99
CA ILE A 647 27.50 -111.35 46.69
C ILE A 647 26.24 -110.56 47.03
N ALA A 648 26.21 -109.87 48.15
CA ALA A 648 25.07 -109.03 48.52
C ALA A 648 24.88 -107.83 47.57
N ALA A 649 25.96 -107.18 47.15
CA ALA A 649 25.89 -106.05 46.23
C ALA A 649 25.36 -106.46 44.85
N GLU A 650 25.81 -107.61 44.35
CA GLU A 650 25.34 -108.20 43.09
C GLU A 650 23.85 -108.54 43.17
N LEU A 651 23.42 -109.17 44.26
CA LEU A 651 22.02 -109.54 44.45
C LEU A 651 21.13 -108.30 44.69
N ASN A 652 21.59 -107.28 45.40
CA ASN A 652 20.87 -106.01 45.53
C ASN A 652 20.67 -105.32 44.18
N GLN A 653 21.71 -105.31 43.33
CA GLN A 653 21.61 -104.78 41.97
C GLN A 653 20.60 -105.59 41.14
N LEU A 654 20.63 -106.91 41.22
CA LEU A 654 19.67 -107.79 40.53
C LEU A 654 18.23 -107.65 41.07
N ASN A 655 18.08 -107.26 42.34
CA ASN A 655 16.79 -106.96 42.97
C ASN A 655 16.28 -105.53 42.67
N GLY A 656 16.95 -104.80 41.77
CA GLY A 656 16.51 -103.49 41.31
C GLY A 656 16.97 -102.30 42.17
N ALA A 657 17.93 -102.50 43.09
CA ALA A 657 18.56 -101.38 43.80
C ALA A 657 19.47 -100.59 42.85
N SER A 658 19.27 -99.28 42.81
CA SER A 658 20.17 -98.35 42.12
C SER A 658 21.56 -98.39 42.74
N ILE A 659 22.59 -98.39 41.89
CA ILE A 659 23.98 -98.47 42.32
C ILE A 659 24.66 -97.11 42.09
N PRO A 660 25.09 -96.40 43.15
CA PRO A 660 25.89 -95.19 43.01
C PRO A 660 27.14 -95.43 42.17
N GLY A 661 27.61 -94.40 41.47
CA GLY A 661 28.73 -94.53 40.54
C GLY A 661 30.02 -95.04 41.20
N ASP A 662 30.32 -94.59 42.42
CA ASP A 662 31.46 -95.04 43.23
C ASP A 662 31.34 -96.51 43.67
N VAL A 663 30.15 -96.94 44.08
CA VAL A 663 29.85 -98.35 44.41
C VAL A 663 29.98 -99.24 43.16
N GLN A 664 29.50 -98.78 42.00
CA GLN A 664 29.62 -99.53 40.74
C GLN A 664 31.09 -99.69 40.32
N ILE A 665 31.93 -98.68 40.57
CA ILE A 665 33.38 -98.77 40.36
C ILE A 665 34.00 -99.81 41.31
N ALA A 666 33.65 -99.77 42.60
CA ALA A 666 34.14 -100.72 43.59
C ALA A 666 33.74 -102.17 43.25
N PHE A 667 32.50 -102.37 42.81
CA PHE A 667 31.99 -103.66 42.36
C PHE A 667 32.83 -104.23 41.21
N ASN A 668 33.06 -103.43 40.17
CA ASN A 668 33.87 -103.84 39.01
C ASN A 668 35.32 -104.17 39.40
N GLN A 669 35.92 -103.41 40.32
CA GLN A 669 37.25 -103.69 40.83
C GLN A 669 37.31 -104.99 41.65
N ALA A 670 36.26 -105.27 42.44
CA ALA A 670 36.13 -106.52 43.18
C ALA A 670 36.00 -107.73 42.25
N THR A 671 35.18 -107.64 41.19
CA THR A 671 35.07 -108.67 40.14
C THR A 671 36.44 -109.00 39.52
N ALA A 672 37.25 -107.97 39.23
CA ALA A 672 38.59 -108.17 38.69
C ALA A 672 39.51 -108.93 39.66
N LEU A 673 39.47 -108.60 40.96
CA LEU A 673 40.25 -109.28 41.98
C LEU A 673 39.85 -110.75 42.16
N PHE A 674 38.55 -111.06 42.14
CA PHE A 674 38.08 -112.44 42.28
C PHE A 674 38.42 -113.34 41.09
N ASN A 675 38.56 -112.76 39.89
CA ASN A 675 39.08 -113.48 38.73
C ASN A 675 40.59 -113.78 38.82
N GLN A 676 41.35 -112.97 39.57
CA GLN A 676 42.81 -113.07 39.62
C GLN A 676 43.33 -113.94 40.78
N TYR A 677 42.68 -113.92 41.94
CA TYR A 677 43.20 -114.54 43.16
C TYR A 677 42.29 -115.65 43.68
N THR A 678 42.89 -116.66 44.33
CA THR A 678 42.17 -117.72 45.06
C THR A 678 42.11 -117.43 46.57
N PRO A 679 41.17 -118.03 47.32
CA PRO A 679 41.09 -117.85 48.77
C PRO A 679 42.38 -118.21 49.51
N ALA A 680 43.10 -119.23 49.03
CA ALA A 680 44.37 -119.67 49.63
C ALA A 680 45.49 -118.64 49.39
N GLN A 681 45.56 -118.04 48.20
CA GLN A 681 46.54 -116.99 47.88
C GLN A 681 46.32 -115.76 48.75
N VAL A 682 45.08 -115.29 48.87
CA VAL A 682 44.76 -114.10 49.68
C VAL A 682 44.91 -114.39 51.17
N GLY A 683 44.52 -115.58 51.64
CA GLY A 683 44.68 -115.99 53.03
C GLY A 683 46.15 -116.07 53.49
N ALA A 684 47.08 -116.31 52.57
CA ALA A 684 48.52 -116.31 52.85
C ALA A 684 49.16 -114.92 52.90
N LEU A 685 48.45 -113.87 52.44
CA LEU A 685 48.98 -112.50 52.40
C LEU A 685 49.10 -111.91 53.80
N LYS A 686 50.23 -111.24 54.06
CA LYS A 686 50.45 -110.48 55.29
C LYS A 686 49.60 -109.20 55.32
N GLY A 687 49.35 -108.68 56.52
CA GLY A 687 48.50 -107.50 56.75
C GLY A 687 48.93 -106.24 55.98
N ASN A 688 50.21 -106.10 55.64
CA ASN A 688 50.75 -104.97 54.88
C ASN A 688 50.70 -105.15 53.35
N SER A 689 50.22 -106.29 52.83
CA SER A 689 50.09 -106.51 51.39
C SER A 689 49.12 -105.51 50.75
N PRO A 690 49.52 -104.77 49.70
CA PRO A 690 48.63 -103.86 48.98
C PRO A 690 47.38 -104.56 48.43
N VAL A 691 47.54 -105.77 47.90
CA VAL A 691 46.42 -106.58 47.40
C VAL A 691 45.45 -106.90 48.54
N ARG A 692 45.95 -107.33 49.70
CA ARG A 692 45.09 -107.60 50.86
C ARG A 692 44.33 -106.35 51.31
N LYS A 693 44.97 -105.19 51.33
CA LYS A 693 44.32 -103.91 51.68
C LYS A 693 43.24 -103.52 50.68
N GLN A 694 43.46 -103.77 49.39
CA GLN A 694 42.46 -103.51 48.35
C GLN A 694 41.21 -104.39 48.52
N PHE A 695 41.38 -105.67 48.82
CA PHE A 695 40.24 -106.55 49.16
C PHE A 695 39.42 -106.01 50.34
N ILE A 696 40.08 -105.50 51.40
CA ILE A 696 39.39 -104.94 52.56
C ILE A 696 38.67 -103.63 52.21
N ALA A 697 39.33 -102.69 51.54
CA ALA A 697 38.73 -101.38 51.20
C ALA A 697 37.52 -101.51 50.28
N LEU A 698 37.60 -102.37 49.26
CA LEU A 698 36.44 -102.68 48.41
C LEU A 698 35.34 -103.39 49.20
N GLY A 699 35.73 -104.21 50.17
CA GLY A 699 34.79 -104.88 51.07
C GLY A 699 34.01 -103.87 51.87
N GLU A 700 34.68 -102.86 52.45
CA GLU A 700 34.06 -101.76 53.17
C GLU A 700 33.10 -100.96 52.28
N THR A 701 33.51 -100.56 51.06
CA THR A 701 32.64 -99.80 50.15
C THR A 701 31.37 -100.57 49.75
N LEU A 702 31.50 -101.86 49.42
CA LEU A 702 30.34 -102.67 49.07
C LEU A 702 29.49 -102.99 50.30
N ASP A 703 30.09 -103.16 51.47
CA ASP A 703 29.35 -103.38 52.72
C ASP A 703 28.56 -102.14 53.12
N ASP A 704 29.13 -100.94 53.04
CA ASP A 704 28.43 -99.67 53.28
C ASP A 704 27.21 -99.53 52.35
N TYR A 705 27.35 -99.89 51.08
CA TYR A 705 26.22 -99.96 50.14
C TYR A 705 25.16 -100.97 50.57
N ASN A 706 25.55 -102.20 50.89
CA ASN A 706 24.59 -103.24 51.27
C ASN A 706 23.87 -102.97 52.59
N ASN A 707 24.47 -102.17 53.48
CA ASN A 707 23.86 -101.72 54.73
C ASN A 707 23.05 -100.41 54.53
N GLY A 708 22.89 -99.93 53.29
CA GLY A 708 22.14 -98.74 52.96
C GLY A 708 22.76 -97.43 53.44
N LEU A 709 24.06 -97.41 53.75
CA LEU A 709 24.79 -96.19 54.13
C LEU A 709 25.15 -95.35 52.90
N THR A 710 25.23 -95.98 51.73
CA THR A 710 25.39 -95.35 50.42
C THR A 710 24.39 -95.94 49.44
N GLY A 711 23.86 -95.14 48.52
CA GLY A 711 22.83 -95.58 47.56
C GLY A 711 21.41 -95.46 48.10
N PRO A 712 20.45 -96.24 47.59
CA PRO A 712 19.01 -96.00 47.77
C PRO A 712 18.47 -96.34 49.18
N GLY A 713 19.36 -96.49 50.17
CA GLY A 713 19.02 -96.87 51.53
C GLY A 713 18.79 -98.38 51.71
N HIS A 714 18.51 -98.77 52.95
CA HIS A 714 18.27 -100.16 53.34
C HIS A 714 16.77 -100.50 53.30
N CYS A 715 16.41 -101.70 52.85
CA CYS A 715 15.02 -102.15 52.87
C CYS A 715 14.53 -102.33 54.32
N SER A 716 13.25 -102.05 54.59
CA SER A 716 12.63 -102.50 55.84
C SER A 716 12.36 -104.01 55.74
N GLU A 717 13.12 -104.81 56.47
CA GLU A 717 12.93 -106.27 56.57
C GLU A 717 11.61 -106.64 57.29
#